data_AF-A0A2K3JHU6-F1
#
_entry.id   AF-A0A2K3JHU6-F1
#
_cell.length_a   1.000
_cell.length_b   1.000
_cell.length_c   1.000
_cell.angle_alpha   90.00
_cell.angle_beta   90.00
_cell.angle_gamma   90.00
#
_symmetry.space_group_name_H-M   'P 1'
#
loop_
_entity.id
_entity.type
_entity.pdbx_description
1 polymer ?
#
loop_
_entity_poly.entity_id
_entity_poly.type
_entity_poly.pdbx_seq_one_letter_code
_entity_poly.pdbx_strand_id
1 'polypeptide(L)'
;MNNKKHSKTSRIEAVIIALLFIGTALIVPISTIATNTLTDETTNDGSQQSDYTEENFILDRSYYLIDPDPATNSADNDDAGYKKDAGKDQPRALALYPGEVIDDTPGRGRSGKISSTDTDDWYFFSAGVGQQIVFILTLPTGFDLNISLWTADSVMVTSSNNSGSTQEVINYAPTYTGKWYLLIRYVSGTSIGQYTFDVSINGQNDANSAGDAPNTRPAAMLLTPGTYFGYLDINDPYDWYKVQVTTGQGIHVTLKMKDLVYLTDFDLQLYNPSGTLVYEGNEYYDDEFNYPADVTGEWSIRVDIYPGWVDCPQPTEWKYYSYGAGPYNLTIAVETSGSIPGPIPQPQIIPIAKTFEVTNDPDSTKDDFAYLAAIPACNYIADGKRYLAPIIYTGDATPTAYYDDPTEFGTVDDMTQYLIDDWNDYLALFGKTPAQYTLPEDPIEAAAQIATNGWTSSSTAVVAVDGSSFEDTIKTVVSRTKTLARVVDIDLIGSDDPKLNGEFGYMQLIGPKWGAISINVTGITQQNSAVSGAILTQVFPKFMDVGYDDWPVPYDGIGYAGDIYFPVTRSGLWSALSGLSNTSFDSLTITKHAGDRYRFKVTSNDAVINAVVTTDEPSDMLVFLVDPQGNLRAPMMPAWNGPVNPIHVWNGFENPPENPWRTWNPGPHTEFTAEVLHPEAGIWTVIVVPRNAEGANVKYTLTTTVRTVNPDRAEATISAANAAVIASLNHYPLLYVTQDAVPTATADAFTALGVENVIFVERGGIGASVRDKLPTLEKDLQTMQEIVDEIKSYPTSENYVTATSLKTGEGYFASAAMLAAYHGSPVIRVEDAPDGDPAAVAERIVMWQRWAGDYYHGSRANGHLPDYREPVEQNKFKLLVSFIKFLLNGNASILPPLGLDAKRYWNEEMHTYFHNYVDSLGLDLEGQEAYAIVAPRSDINMVLHSVLNGNNSYAGQIPGITPSYSNNVVVRSVLYPALIFANPNRNSTTSSLMNYPEANSFLLNDGKRYYAYSSSVVKSTFSSHLRTYNGHTFWVAHLERMNAGASVYYYSGHGTGGSGMSAMYEQNEHSNYPDQIWWDAWRGYMYDNWRMVRDVISGNVWFNPEPPMLYDIVHYKWVDENFQNLRSNAVFYMSCTTGDGDGPLVFLDHGAVLWYGNANTGLCPEADIGDDEVFKETLIHGESVGVAWSKQVWLHYRDFTTGDNTSMYGPASMYPISSIQVIYGDPSLVIYSPEWQAPEPIDA
;
A
#
# COMPACT_ATOMS: atom_id res chain seq x y z
N MET A 1 -37.21 35.25 17.06
CA MET A 1 -38.63 35.09 17.47
C MET A 1 -39.56 35.66 16.39
N ASN A 2 -40.20 34.79 15.60
CA ASN A 2 -41.53 34.93 14.96
C ASN A 2 -41.60 33.94 13.79
N ASN A 3 -42.18 32.75 14.01
CA ASN A 3 -42.76 31.92 12.95
C ASN A 3 -43.66 30.84 13.57
N LYS A 4 -44.84 31.25 14.04
CA LYS A 4 -45.96 30.34 14.38
C LYS A 4 -47.13 30.63 13.43
N LYS A 5 -47.00 30.25 12.16
CA LYS A 5 -48.12 30.23 11.21
C LYS A 5 -47.90 29.21 10.07
N HIS A 6 -47.54 27.96 10.40
CA HIS A 6 -47.79 26.84 9.47
C HIS A 6 -49.15 26.21 9.79
N SER A 7 -50.02 26.23 8.77
CA SER A 7 -51.44 25.89 8.83
C SER A 7 -51.65 24.38 8.93
N LYS A 8 -52.83 23.95 9.40
CA LYS A 8 -53.25 22.52 9.39
C LYS A 8 -53.13 21.86 8.00
N THR A 9 -53.11 22.64 6.92
CA THR A 9 -52.97 22.16 5.54
C THR A 9 -51.57 21.60 5.26
N SER A 10 -50.50 22.24 5.77
CA SER A 10 -49.12 21.73 5.59
C SER A 10 -48.85 20.44 6.35
N ARG A 11 -49.56 20.22 7.47
CA ARG A 11 -49.51 18.96 8.24
C ARG A 11 -50.24 17.82 7.53
N ILE A 12 -51.32 18.11 6.81
CA ILE A 12 -52.05 17.12 6.01
C ILE A 12 -51.25 16.78 4.74
N GLU A 13 -50.63 17.76 4.10
CA GLU A 13 -49.71 17.53 2.97
C GLU A 13 -48.48 16.72 3.39
N ALA A 14 -47.87 17.02 4.55
CA ALA A 14 -46.76 16.21 5.09
C ALA A 14 -47.18 14.77 5.39
N VAL A 15 -48.41 14.55 5.90
CA VAL A 15 -48.96 13.21 6.13
C VAL A 15 -49.31 12.49 4.81
N ILE A 16 -49.79 13.21 3.79
CA ILE A 16 -50.07 12.65 2.45
C ILE A 16 -48.75 12.29 1.73
N ILE A 17 -47.72 13.13 1.84
CA ILE A 17 -46.37 12.86 1.33
C ILE A 17 -45.77 11.65 2.07
N ALA A 18 -45.88 11.59 3.40
CA ALA A 18 -45.47 10.42 4.19
C ALA A 18 -46.27 9.15 3.81
N LEU A 19 -47.58 9.25 3.53
CA LEU A 19 -48.41 8.12 3.07
C LEU A 19 -48.08 7.69 1.64
N LEU A 20 -47.70 8.61 0.75
CA LEU A 20 -47.14 8.31 -0.57
C LEU A 20 -45.80 7.58 -0.45
N PHE A 21 -44.96 7.96 0.52
CA PHE A 21 -43.71 7.26 0.84
C PHE A 21 -43.91 5.91 1.52
N ILE A 22 -44.97 5.76 2.33
CA ILE A 22 -45.40 4.48 2.89
C ILE A 22 -45.85 3.53 1.76
N GLY A 23 -46.52 4.06 0.72
CA GLY A 23 -46.88 3.29 -0.48
C GLY A 23 -45.69 2.80 -1.32
N THR A 24 -44.55 3.50 -1.29
CA THR A 24 -43.30 3.05 -1.94
C THR A 24 -42.41 2.20 -1.04
N ALA A 25 -42.47 2.37 0.29
CA ALA A 25 -41.70 1.60 1.26
C ALA A 25 -42.34 0.23 1.63
N LEU A 26 -43.67 0.10 1.58
CA LEU A 26 -44.39 -1.14 1.96
C LEU A 26 -44.49 -2.21 0.85
N ILE A 27 -43.90 -2.00 -0.33
CA ILE A 27 -43.87 -3.02 -1.41
C ILE A 27 -42.64 -3.95 -1.28
N VAL A 28 -41.85 -3.83 -0.19
CA VAL A 28 -40.74 -4.73 0.12
C VAL A 28 -41.11 -5.59 1.36
N PRO A 29 -40.93 -6.93 1.34
CA PRO A 29 -41.45 -7.80 2.40
C PRO A 29 -40.71 -7.63 3.74
N ILE A 30 -41.46 -7.83 4.83
CA ILE A 30 -41.05 -7.66 6.23
C ILE A 30 -40.85 -9.05 6.87
N SER A 31 -39.68 -9.30 7.43
CA SER A 31 -39.39 -10.30 8.48
C SER A 31 -38.14 -9.81 9.23
N THR A 32 -37.96 -9.83 10.54
CA THR A 32 -38.68 -10.41 11.70
C THR A 32 -38.27 -9.57 12.92
N ILE A 33 -39.18 -9.37 13.87
CA ILE A 33 -39.01 -8.48 15.04
C ILE A 33 -38.59 -9.30 16.26
N ALA A 34 -37.57 -8.85 16.99
CA ALA A 34 -37.42 -9.10 18.43
C ALA A 34 -37.08 -7.79 19.15
N THR A 35 -37.85 -7.49 20.20
CA THR A 35 -37.87 -6.25 21.00
C THR A 35 -37.25 -6.47 22.37
N ASN A 36 -36.59 -5.45 22.94
CA ASN A 36 -36.79 -4.91 24.30
C ASN A 36 -35.85 -3.71 24.57
N THR A 37 -36.37 -2.48 24.50
CA THR A 37 -36.55 -1.47 25.58
C THR A 37 -35.29 -0.90 26.24
N LEU A 38 -34.99 0.34 25.82
CA LEU A 38 -34.03 1.32 26.33
C LEU A 38 -34.55 2.07 27.58
N THR A 39 -33.62 2.66 28.32
CA THR A 39 -33.85 3.83 29.18
C THR A 39 -32.89 4.95 28.76
N ASP A 40 -33.47 6.12 28.46
CA ASP A 40 -32.89 7.41 28.03
C ASP A 40 -31.87 8.03 29.01
N GLU A 41 -30.95 8.86 28.49
CA GLU A 41 -30.89 10.34 28.65
C GLU A 41 -29.50 10.85 28.17
N THR A 42 -29.39 11.62 27.07
CA THR A 42 -29.37 13.11 26.93
C THR A 42 -28.10 13.63 26.22
N THR A 43 -28.28 14.06 24.97
CA THR A 43 -27.80 15.28 24.27
C THR A 43 -26.67 16.15 24.87
N ASN A 44 -25.61 16.44 24.10
CA ASN A 44 -25.31 17.75 23.46
C ASN A 44 -23.88 17.79 22.89
N ASP A 45 -23.75 18.13 21.61
CA ASP A 45 -23.32 19.45 21.08
C ASP A 45 -21.81 19.66 21.14
N GLY A 46 -21.20 19.53 19.96
CA GLY A 46 -19.81 19.83 19.71
C GLY A 46 -19.62 21.32 19.59
N SER A 47 -18.96 21.92 20.57
CA SER A 47 -18.03 23.03 20.38
C SER A 47 -17.50 23.47 21.73
N GLN A 48 -16.53 22.75 22.32
CA GLN A 48 -15.62 23.36 23.30
C GLN A 48 -14.24 22.71 23.19
N GLN A 49 -13.32 23.43 22.55
CA GLN A 49 -11.94 23.49 23.02
C GLN A 49 -11.99 23.80 24.52
N SER A 50 -11.69 22.81 25.35
CA SER A 50 -11.41 23.03 26.75
C SER A 50 -9.90 23.01 26.94
N ASP A 51 -9.32 24.19 27.07
CA ASP A 51 -8.03 24.41 27.71
C ASP A 51 -8.07 23.77 29.10
N TYR A 52 -7.31 22.69 29.29
CA TYR A 52 -7.00 22.16 30.61
C TYR A 52 -5.61 22.62 31.02
N THR A 53 -5.57 23.71 31.77
CA THR A 53 -4.47 24.05 32.66
C THR A 53 -4.57 23.17 33.91
N GLU A 54 -3.60 22.28 34.14
CA GLU A 54 -2.87 22.20 35.42
C GLU A 54 -1.69 21.20 35.41
N GLU A 55 -0.60 21.71 36.00
CA GLU A 55 0.63 21.09 36.52
C GLU A 55 1.49 20.18 35.62
N ASN A 56 2.42 20.86 34.94
CA ASN A 56 3.60 20.36 34.25
C ASN A 56 4.29 19.18 34.95
N PHE A 57 4.20 18.00 34.34
CA PHE A 57 5.35 17.12 34.26
C PHE A 57 6.21 17.59 33.09
N ILE A 58 7.45 17.99 33.39
CA ILE A 58 8.47 18.28 32.38
C ILE A 58 8.87 16.93 31.77
N LEU A 59 8.16 16.53 30.71
CA LEU A 59 8.61 15.52 29.76
C LEU A 59 9.42 16.23 28.67
N ASP A 60 10.43 15.51 28.17
CA ASP A 60 11.54 16.01 27.36
C ASP A 60 11.16 17.06 26.33
N ARG A 61 11.99 18.10 26.29
CA ARG A 61 11.83 19.31 25.51
C ARG A 61 11.48 18.96 24.06
N SER A 62 10.28 19.33 23.64
CA SER A 62 10.05 19.68 22.23
C SER A 62 11.02 20.81 21.93
N TYR A 63 12.10 20.49 21.21
CA TYR A 63 12.94 21.50 20.62
C TYR A 63 12.12 22.12 19.48
N TYR A 64 11.39 23.20 19.79
CA TYR A 64 11.20 24.23 18.78
C TYR A 64 12.60 24.78 18.49
N LEU A 65 13.29 24.18 17.53
CA LEU A 65 14.40 24.85 16.88
C LEU A 65 13.81 26.15 16.34
N ILE A 66 14.37 27.27 16.80
CA ILE A 66 14.12 28.57 16.20
C ILE A 66 14.47 28.40 14.74
N ASP A 67 13.49 28.59 13.86
CA ASP A 67 13.67 28.49 12.42
C ASP A 67 14.97 29.22 12.04
N PRO A 68 15.98 28.54 11.45
CA PRO A 68 17.13 29.24 10.93
C PRO A 68 16.64 30.31 9.94
N ASP A 69 17.32 31.45 9.87
CA ASP A 69 16.92 32.50 8.92
C ASP A 69 16.83 31.86 7.51
N PRO A 70 15.71 32.07 6.78
CA PRO A 70 15.48 31.37 5.52
C PRO A 70 16.61 31.67 4.54
N ALA A 71 17.04 30.66 3.79
CA ALA A 71 18.04 30.87 2.78
C ALA A 71 17.60 31.98 1.81
N THR A 72 18.56 32.80 1.40
CA THR A 72 18.28 33.91 0.50
C THR A 72 18.85 33.55 -0.87
N ASN A 73 18.16 33.91 -1.95
CA ASN A 73 18.73 33.85 -3.31
C ASN A 73 19.93 34.80 -3.52
N SER A 74 20.46 35.35 -2.43
CA SER A 74 21.56 36.28 -2.44
C SER A 74 22.86 35.50 -2.56
N ALA A 75 23.62 35.76 -3.61
CA ALA A 75 25.03 35.41 -3.66
C ALA A 75 25.83 36.02 -2.48
N ASP A 76 25.22 36.90 -1.68
CA ASP A 76 25.83 37.55 -0.52
C ASP A 76 25.79 36.75 0.79
N ASN A 77 25.13 35.59 0.85
CA ASN A 77 25.02 34.81 2.09
C ASN A 77 25.34 33.32 1.82
N ASP A 78 26.60 32.97 1.56
CA ASP A 78 27.04 31.59 1.26
C ASP A 78 28.12 31.12 2.24
N ASP A 79 27.69 30.95 3.48
CA ASP A 79 28.58 30.65 4.59
C ASP A 79 28.79 29.14 4.70
N ALA A 80 30.05 28.71 4.60
CA ALA A 80 30.48 27.32 4.61
C ALA A 80 29.72 26.38 3.64
N GLY A 81 29.27 26.91 2.50
CA GLY A 81 28.56 26.16 1.48
C GLY A 81 27.07 25.93 1.77
N TYR A 82 26.51 26.52 2.83
CA TYR A 82 25.09 26.40 3.17
C TYR A 82 24.17 27.30 2.34
N LYS A 83 24.70 28.24 1.52
CA LYS A 83 23.89 29.22 0.75
C LYS A 83 22.90 30.02 1.61
N LYS A 84 23.20 30.14 2.91
CA LYS A 84 22.55 31.02 3.86
C LYS A 84 23.62 31.68 4.74
N ASP A 85 23.18 32.69 5.46
CA ASP A 85 23.97 33.41 6.46
C ASP A 85 24.30 32.48 7.63
N ALA A 86 25.52 32.52 8.14
CA ALA A 86 25.85 31.87 9.40
C ALA A 86 25.10 32.57 10.52
N GLY A 87 24.26 31.83 11.25
CA GLY A 87 23.31 32.47 12.16
C GLY A 87 23.95 33.39 13.20
N LYS A 88 23.27 34.50 13.51
CA LYS A 88 23.71 35.56 14.44
C LYS A 88 23.91 35.19 15.91
N ASP A 89 23.54 33.97 16.29
CA ASP A 89 23.68 33.45 17.66
C ASP A 89 23.93 31.95 17.67
N GLN A 90 24.45 31.48 18.80
CA GLN A 90 24.88 30.09 18.98
C GLN A 90 23.81 29.02 18.64
N PRO A 91 22.51 29.19 18.95
CA PRO A 91 21.47 28.23 18.54
C PRO A 91 21.24 28.15 17.03
N ARG A 92 21.66 29.16 16.26
CA ARG A 92 21.55 29.20 14.79
C ARG A 92 22.89 28.93 14.09
N ALA A 93 23.89 28.44 14.83
CA ALA A 93 25.21 28.16 14.28
C ALA A 93 25.15 27.10 13.16
N LEU A 94 25.98 27.24 12.13
CA LEU A 94 26.07 26.28 11.03
C LEU A 94 27.13 25.20 11.30
N ALA A 95 26.83 23.94 10.97
CA ALA A 95 27.76 22.84 11.22
C ALA A 95 28.93 22.85 10.22
N LEU A 96 30.16 22.66 10.68
CA LEU A 96 31.34 22.45 9.86
C LEU A 96 31.80 21.00 10.02
N TYR A 97 32.37 20.45 8.94
CA TYR A 97 32.99 19.14 8.92
C TYR A 97 34.49 19.27 8.63
N PRO A 98 35.31 19.51 9.67
CA PRO A 98 36.77 19.47 9.56
C PRO A 98 37.25 18.07 9.15
N GLY A 99 38.36 17.99 8.42
CA GLY A 99 38.93 16.70 7.96
C GLY A 99 38.32 16.16 6.66
N GLU A 100 37.15 16.65 6.25
CA GLU A 100 36.50 16.27 5.00
C GLU A 100 37.07 16.97 3.75
N VAL A 101 36.70 16.47 2.57
CA VAL A 101 36.97 17.16 1.29
C VAL A 101 36.36 18.56 1.29
N ILE A 102 37.07 19.52 0.68
CA ILE A 102 36.58 20.89 0.53
C ILE A 102 35.86 20.98 -0.81
N ASP A 103 34.54 21.18 -0.77
CA ASP A 103 33.67 21.40 -1.92
C ASP A 103 32.42 22.22 -1.53
N ASP A 104 31.46 22.33 -2.45
CA ASP A 104 30.23 23.11 -2.27
C ASP A 104 29.14 22.40 -1.45
N THR A 105 29.45 21.26 -0.81
CA THR A 105 28.49 20.59 0.08
C THR A 105 28.33 21.38 1.38
N PRO A 106 27.10 21.55 1.90
CA PRO A 106 26.87 22.26 3.15
C PRO A 106 27.74 21.75 4.31
N GLY A 107 28.51 22.65 4.91
CA GLY A 107 29.45 22.38 6.01
C GLY A 107 30.88 22.00 5.58
N ARG A 108 31.09 21.77 4.27
CA ARG A 108 32.41 21.50 3.67
C ARG A 108 33.02 22.72 2.99
N GLY A 109 32.24 23.79 2.81
CA GLY A 109 32.74 25.10 2.38
C GLY A 109 33.66 25.76 3.41
N ARG A 110 34.48 26.71 2.96
CA ARG A 110 35.56 27.36 3.73
C ARG A 110 35.61 28.88 3.56
N SER A 111 34.46 29.47 3.25
CA SER A 111 34.28 30.91 3.11
C SER A 111 32.97 31.36 3.73
N GLY A 112 32.88 32.65 4.02
CA GLY A 112 31.63 33.31 4.36
C GLY A 112 31.69 34.80 4.11
N LYS A 113 30.57 35.50 4.31
CA LYS A 113 30.44 36.93 4.09
C LYS A 113 29.91 37.62 5.33
N ILE A 114 30.49 38.77 5.66
CA ILE A 114 30.14 39.53 6.88
C ILE A 114 30.11 41.04 6.61
N SER A 115 29.34 41.81 7.39
CA SER A 115 29.16 43.26 7.16
C SER A 115 28.92 44.06 8.44
N SER A 116 28.58 45.36 8.32
CA SER A 116 28.17 46.16 9.49
C SER A 116 26.73 45.89 9.94
N THR A 117 25.94 45.18 9.14
CA THR A 117 24.52 44.86 9.42
C THR A 117 24.29 43.39 9.74
N ASP A 118 25.24 42.55 9.37
CA ASP A 118 25.37 41.16 9.76
C ASP A 118 26.77 41.03 10.38
N THR A 119 26.82 40.93 11.71
CA THR A 119 28.04 41.19 12.49
C THR A 119 28.63 39.96 13.16
N ASP A 120 27.91 38.84 13.20
CA ASP A 120 28.23 37.67 14.01
C ASP A 120 27.90 36.40 13.22
N ASP A 121 28.92 35.65 12.85
CA ASP A 121 28.77 34.40 12.11
C ASP A 121 29.12 33.26 13.05
N TRP A 122 28.11 32.46 13.42
CA TRP A 122 28.31 31.30 14.28
C TRP A 122 28.41 30.01 13.47
N TYR A 123 29.45 29.24 13.79
CA TYR A 123 29.67 27.89 13.30
C TYR A 123 29.84 26.92 14.46
N PHE A 124 29.64 25.63 14.23
CA PHE A 124 29.98 24.59 15.19
C PHE A 124 30.58 23.36 14.52
N PHE A 125 31.39 22.62 15.26
CA PHE A 125 31.98 21.34 14.82
C PHE A 125 32.27 20.48 16.04
N SER A 126 32.64 19.23 15.83
CA SER A 126 32.94 18.30 16.92
C SER A 126 34.43 18.02 17.03
N ALA A 127 34.91 17.91 18.27
CA ALA A 127 36.31 17.58 18.57
C ALA A 127 36.40 16.77 19.87
N GLY A 128 37.41 15.90 19.94
CA GLY A 128 37.71 15.01 21.05
C GLY A 128 38.82 15.50 21.97
N VAL A 129 38.80 15.04 23.23
CA VAL A 129 39.91 15.23 24.17
C VAL A 129 41.16 14.53 23.63
N GLY A 130 42.29 15.25 23.61
CA GLY A 130 43.56 14.75 23.06
C GLY A 130 43.84 15.24 21.64
N GLN A 131 42.86 15.85 20.97
CA GLN A 131 43.04 16.51 19.68
C GLN A 131 43.45 17.98 19.86
N GLN A 132 43.75 18.66 18.76
CA GLN A 132 44.05 20.09 18.71
C GLN A 132 43.17 20.77 17.66
N ILE A 133 42.32 21.69 18.13
CA ILE A 133 41.54 22.58 17.27
C ILE A 133 42.47 23.67 16.74
N VAL A 134 42.62 23.74 15.43
CA VAL A 134 43.30 24.84 14.74
C VAL A 134 42.29 25.52 13.83
N PHE A 135 42.01 26.79 14.11
CA PHE A 135 41.16 27.62 13.27
C PHE A 135 41.95 28.81 12.77
N ILE A 136 41.90 29.05 11.46
CA ILE A 136 42.65 30.11 10.79
C ILE A 136 41.64 30.94 9.99
N LEU A 137 41.47 32.22 10.34
CA LEU A 137 40.65 33.16 9.58
C LEU A 137 41.52 34.07 8.72
N THR A 138 41.25 34.10 7.42
CA THR A 138 41.85 35.03 6.47
C THR A 138 40.83 36.10 6.08
N LEU A 139 41.12 37.34 6.47
CA LEU A 139 40.23 38.48 6.34
C LEU A 139 40.40 39.18 4.97
N PRO A 140 39.33 39.76 4.40
CA PRO A 140 39.44 40.61 3.22
C PRO A 140 40.21 41.91 3.54
N THR A 141 40.89 42.46 2.54
CA THR A 141 41.67 43.70 2.71
C THR A 141 40.76 44.86 3.13
N GLY A 142 41.12 45.53 4.23
CA GLY A 142 40.37 46.66 4.79
C GLY A 142 39.29 46.26 5.81
N PHE A 143 39.16 44.98 6.14
CA PHE A 143 38.32 44.49 7.22
C PHE A 143 39.14 44.12 8.46
N ASP A 144 38.47 44.18 9.61
CA ASP A 144 38.92 43.83 10.95
C ASP A 144 37.83 42.93 11.56
N LEU A 145 38.16 41.66 11.78
CA LEU A 145 37.25 40.61 12.26
C LEU A 145 37.94 39.88 13.42
N ASN A 146 37.19 39.56 14.47
CA ASN A 146 37.68 38.78 15.61
C ASN A 146 37.15 37.35 15.54
N ILE A 147 37.86 36.39 16.13
CA ILE A 147 37.37 35.03 16.31
C ILE A 147 37.35 34.62 17.78
N SER A 148 36.37 33.82 18.17
CA SER A 148 36.28 33.25 19.52
C SER A 148 35.73 31.84 19.50
N LEU A 149 36.21 31.00 20.42
CA LEU A 149 35.80 29.61 20.60
C LEU A 149 34.99 29.46 21.89
N TRP A 150 33.92 28.70 21.82
CA TRP A 150 32.89 28.57 22.86
C TRP A 150 32.52 27.09 23.08
N THR A 151 32.11 26.76 24.31
CA THR A 151 31.54 25.45 24.65
C THR A 151 30.06 25.38 24.28
N ALA A 152 29.49 24.17 24.32
CA ALA A 152 28.05 23.95 24.12
C ALA A 152 27.15 24.67 25.15
N ASP A 153 27.67 24.95 26.34
CA ASP A 153 26.98 25.72 27.39
C ASP A 153 27.19 27.25 27.26
N SER A 154 27.56 27.72 26.06
CA SER A 154 27.81 29.14 25.76
C SER A 154 28.91 29.79 26.60
N VAL A 155 29.97 29.05 26.94
CA VAL A 155 31.14 29.60 27.66
C VAL A 155 32.30 29.82 26.69
N MET A 156 32.75 31.07 26.53
CA MET A 156 33.94 31.39 25.72
C MET A 156 35.21 30.87 26.41
N VAL A 157 36.03 30.12 25.67
CA VAL A 157 37.28 29.53 26.19
C VAL A 157 38.53 30.22 25.68
N THR A 158 38.50 30.82 24.48
CA THR A 158 39.62 31.58 23.90
C THR A 158 39.15 32.50 22.77
N SER A 159 39.97 33.48 22.39
CA SER A 159 39.70 34.41 21.28
C SER A 159 41.00 34.94 20.65
N SER A 160 40.95 35.33 19.38
CA SER A 160 42.01 36.06 18.68
C SER A 160 41.42 37.37 18.12
N ASN A 161 42.11 38.49 18.38
CA ASN A 161 41.65 39.85 18.10
C ASN A 161 42.82 40.72 17.58
N ASN A 162 43.53 40.24 16.55
CA ASN A 162 44.55 41.03 15.87
C ASN A 162 43.90 42.25 15.20
N SER A 163 44.69 43.30 14.94
CA SER A 163 44.15 44.52 14.35
C SER A 163 44.26 44.55 12.82
N GLY A 164 43.21 45.08 12.19
CA GLY A 164 43.12 45.23 10.74
C GLY A 164 43.03 43.88 10.04
N SER A 165 43.46 43.80 8.78
CA SER A 165 43.34 42.58 7.97
C SER A 165 44.43 41.54 8.26
N THR A 166 44.92 41.49 9.49
CA THR A 166 45.88 40.49 9.95
C THR A 166 45.13 39.19 10.20
N GLN A 167 45.69 38.06 9.77
CA GLN A 167 45.11 36.73 10.00
C GLN A 167 44.81 36.48 11.48
N GLU A 168 43.66 35.92 11.80
CA GLU A 168 43.34 35.43 13.14
C GLU A 168 43.63 33.93 13.25
N VAL A 169 44.16 33.50 14.39
CA VAL A 169 44.48 32.09 14.63
C VAL A 169 44.06 31.68 16.03
N ILE A 170 43.24 30.64 16.13
CA ILE A 170 42.97 29.91 17.37
C ILE A 170 43.71 28.57 17.33
N ASN A 171 44.41 28.27 18.42
CA ASN A 171 44.96 26.96 18.69
C ASN A 171 44.52 26.56 20.11
N TYR A 172 43.73 25.49 20.22
CA TYR A 172 43.10 25.08 21.47
C TYR A 172 43.05 23.56 21.62
N ALA A 173 43.32 23.06 22.82
CA ALA A 173 43.15 21.66 23.18
C ALA A 173 41.77 21.46 23.83
N PRO A 174 40.85 20.68 23.24
CA PRO A 174 39.52 20.42 23.80
C PRO A 174 39.56 19.89 25.23
N THR A 175 38.67 20.38 26.09
CA THR A 175 38.55 19.94 27.49
C THR A 175 37.49 18.87 27.71
N TYR A 176 36.63 18.64 26.71
CA TYR A 176 35.66 17.55 26.64
C TYR A 176 35.49 17.13 25.16
N THR A 177 35.00 15.91 24.96
CA THR A 177 34.65 15.39 23.63
C THR A 177 33.22 15.78 23.30
N GLY A 178 32.98 16.41 22.15
CA GLY A 178 31.66 16.80 21.70
C GLY A 178 31.67 18.10 20.89
N LYS A 179 30.54 18.81 20.89
CA LYS A 179 30.32 20.03 20.09
C LYS A 179 31.08 21.24 20.65
N TRP A 180 31.73 21.97 19.75
CA TRP A 180 32.42 23.25 19.97
C TRP A 180 31.88 24.30 19.00
N TYR A 181 31.79 25.55 19.45
CA TYR A 181 31.22 26.64 18.68
C TYR A 181 32.25 27.71 18.40
N LEU A 182 32.28 28.20 17.17
CA LEU A 182 33.15 29.27 16.73
C LEU A 182 32.30 30.47 16.34
N LEU A 183 32.69 31.65 16.83
CA LEU A 183 32.12 32.93 16.44
C LEU A 183 33.17 33.73 15.67
N ILE A 184 32.82 34.17 14.46
CA ILE A 184 33.52 35.22 13.72
C ILE A 184 32.72 36.52 13.89
N ARG A 185 33.35 37.57 14.40
CA ARG A 185 32.67 38.84 14.73
C ARG A 185 33.25 40.02 13.97
N TYR A 186 32.40 40.79 13.32
CA TYR A 186 32.73 42.05 12.67
C TYR A 186 33.19 43.11 13.68
N VAL A 187 34.35 43.73 13.42
CA VAL A 187 34.84 44.90 14.18
C VAL A 187 34.76 46.15 13.33
N SER A 188 35.34 46.14 12.13
CA SER A 188 35.26 47.25 11.17
C SER A 188 35.55 46.80 9.72
N GLY A 189 35.07 47.58 8.74
CA GLY A 189 35.23 47.31 7.32
C GLY A 189 34.25 48.12 6.47
N THR A 190 34.49 48.26 5.17
CA THR A 190 33.57 48.95 4.26
C THR A 190 32.87 47.94 3.36
N SER A 191 31.54 48.02 3.23
CA SER A 191 30.68 47.09 2.46
C SER A 191 30.62 45.66 3.02
N ILE A 192 30.23 44.67 2.20
CA ILE A 192 30.20 43.24 2.55
C ILE A 192 31.59 42.67 2.27
N GLY A 193 32.18 41.99 3.26
CA GLY A 193 33.52 41.40 3.17
C GLY A 193 33.43 39.89 3.09
N GLN A 194 34.06 39.29 2.07
CA GLN A 194 34.21 37.84 1.99
C GLN A 194 35.46 37.39 2.73
N TYR A 195 35.29 36.62 3.80
CA TYR A 195 36.39 35.97 4.49
C TYR A 195 36.53 34.51 4.03
N THR A 196 37.71 33.96 4.27
CA THR A 196 37.98 32.52 4.11
C THR A 196 38.56 31.99 5.39
N PHE A 197 38.28 30.73 5.70
CA PHE A 197 38.79 30.11 6.91
C PHE A 197 39.24 28.68 6.65
N ASP A 198 40.15 28.19 7.49
CA ASP A 198 40.46 26.78 7.60
C ASP A 198 40.16 26.31 9.03
N VAL A 199 39.57 25.13 9.14
CA VAL A 199 39.36 24.44 10.41
C VAL A 199 39.95 23.05 10.30
N SER A 200 40.90 22.75 11.19
CA SER A 200 41.62 21.49 11.23
C SER A 200 41.55 20.91 12.64
N ILE A 201 41.24 19.62 12.74
CA ILE A 201 41.29 18.84 13.99
C ILE A 201 42.49 17.91 13.88
N ASN A 202 43.55 18.22 14.63
CA ASN A 202 44.83 17.52 14.52
C ASN A 202 45.04 16.56 15.70
N GLY A 203 45.58 15.38 15.40
CA GLY A 203 45.85 14.33 16.39
C GLY A 203 44.61 13.52 16.74
N GLN A 204 44.84 12.35 17.32
CA GLN A 204 43.83 11.39 17.79
C GLN A 204 44.28 10.76 19.10
N ASN A 205 43.32 10.21 19.83
CA ASN A 205 43.57 9.58 21.12
C ASN A 205 42.51 8.49 21.36
N ASP A 206 42.33 7.62 20.38
CA ASP A 206 41.25 6.65 20.37
C ASP A 206 41.49 5.61 21.45
N ALA A 207 40.45 5.37 22.24
CA ALA A 207 40.50 4.60 23.48
C ALA A 207 41.62 4.99 24.45
N ASN A 208 42.03 6.26 24.49
CA ASN A 208 43.14 6.78 25.31
C ASN A 208 44.52 6.16 24.98
N SER A 209 44.73 5.75 23.73
CA SER A 209 45.97 5.13 23.26
C SER A 209 47.12 6.11 22.99
N ALA A 210 46.85 7.42 23.04
CA ALA A 210 47.71 8.50 22.55
C ALA A 210 48.02 8.44 21.04
N GLY A 211 47.12 7.85 20.27
CA GLY A 211 47.15 7.81 18.81
C GLY A 211 45.82 7.35 18.21
N ASP A 212 45.87 7.10 16.91
CA ASP A 212 44.81 6.55 16.07
C ASP A 212 44.58 5.04 16.37
N ALA A 213 43.34 4.57 16.32
CA ALA A 213 43.08 3.13 16.34
C ALA A 213 43.35 2.52 14.95
N PRO A 214 43.73 1.23 14.86
CA PRO A 214 44.22 0.73 13.58
C PRO A 214 43.10 0.52 12.55
N ASN A 215 43.33 0.99 11.33
CA ASN A 215 42.48 0.79 10.15
C ASN A 215 42.40 -0.66 9.62
N THR A 216 42.97 -1.66 10.31
CA THR A 216 42.95 -3.07 9.85
C THR A 216 42.73 -4.07 10.99
N ARG A 217 41.91 -5.10 10.74
CA ARG A 217 41.60 -6.15 11.73
C ARG A 217 42.81 -6.82 12.38
N PRO A 218 43.89 -7.23 11.66
CA PRO A 218 45.02 -7.88 12.30
C PRO A 218 45.76 -7.00 13.32
N ALA A 219 45.65 -5.68 13.18
CA ALA A 219 46.22 -4.70 14.07
C ALA A 219 45.25 -4.25 15.18
N ALA A 220 44.00 -4.73 15.21
CA ALA A 220 42.95 -4.28 16.11
C ALA A 220 43.40 -4.09 17.55
N MET A 221 43.03 -2.97 18.14
CA MET A 221 43.45 -2.59 19.49
C MET A 221 42.70 -3.38 20.56
N LEU A 222 43.44 -4.05 21.45
CA LEU A 222 42.85 -4.82 22.55
C LEU A 222 42.30 -3.89 23.64
N LEU A 223 41.00 -3.98 23.89
CA LEU A 223 40.29 -3.25 24.92
C LEU A 223 39.93 -4.15 26.12
N THR A 224 39.87 -3.54 27.29
CA THR A 224 39.15 -4.08 28.45
C THR A 224 37.71 -3.59 28.43
N PRO A 225 36.75 -4.26 29.10
CA PRO A 225 35.41 -3.70 29.26
C PRO A 225 35.45 -2.30 29.87
N GLY A 226 34.72 -1.36 29.27
CA GLY A 226 34.79 0.07 29.58
C GLY A 226 34.17 0.94 28.49
N THR A 227 34.29 2.26 28.67
CA THR A 227 33.77 3.28 27.76
C THR A 227 34.94 4.09 27.20
N TYR A 228 34.97 4.25 25.88
CA TYR A 228 36.08 4.78 25.10
C TYR A 228 35.57 5.75 24.05
N PHE A 229 36.28 6.87 23.84
CA PHE A 229 36.02 7.74 22.70
C PHE A 229 36.95 7.37 21.56
N GLY A 230 36.45 7.50 20.32
CA GLY A 230 37.26 7.51 19.12
C GLY A 230 36.85 8.65 18.19
N TYR A 231 37.51 8.78 17.04
CA TYR A 231 37.22 9.81 16.03
C TYR A 231 37.52 9.26 14.64
N LEU A 232 36.57 9.33 13.71
CA LEU A 232 36.78 8.95 12.31
C LEU A 232 36.72 10.18 11.40
N ASP A 233 37.34 10.10 10.23
CA ASP A 233 37.17 11.02 9.10
C ASP A 233 37.46 10.34 7.74
N ILE A 234 37.43 11.09 6.64
CA ILE A 234 37.67 10.50 5.30
C ILE A 234 39.03 9.81 5.12
N ASN A 235 40.06 10.23 5.85
CA ASN A 235 41.40 9.62 5.80
C ASN A 235 41.57 8.49 6.81
N ASP A 236 40.63 8.39 7.75
CA ASP A 236 40.54 7.39 8.79
C ASP A 236 39.10 6.83 8.86
N PRO A 237 38.72 5.99 7.89
CA PRO A 237 37.34 5.53 7.78
C PRO A 237 37.00 4.38 8.73
N TYR A 238 38.00 3.75 9.38
CA TYR A 238 37.81 2.52 10.14
C TYR A 238 38.62 2.48 11.44
N ASP A 239 37.93 2.23 12.55
CA ASP A 239 38.57 1.90 13.82
C ASP A 239 38.36 0.44 14.18
N TRP A 240 39.46 -0.32 14.31
CA TRP A 240 39.42 -1.72 14.75
C TRP A 240 39.82 -1.89 16.21
N TYR A 241 38.91 -2.50 16.96
CA TYR A 241 39.09 -2.92 18.35
C TYR A 241 38.96 -4.44 18.48
N LYS A 242 39.39 -4.98 19.63
CA LYS A 242 39.12 -6.37 20.01
C LYS A 242 38.97 -6.55 21.51
N VAL A 243 38.20 -7.55 21.90
CA VAL A 243 37.94 -7.91 23.31
C VAL A 243 38.07 -9.41 23.50
N GLN A 244 38.55 -9.83 24.68
CA GLN A 244 38.67 -11.24 25.06
C GLN A 244 37.38 -11.73 25.71
N VAL A 245 36.79 -12.79 25.16
CA VAL A 245 35.48 -13.31 25.56
C VAL A 245 35.52 -14.84 25.66
N THR A 246 34.78 -15.39 26.62
CA THR A 246 34.59 -16.84 26.78
C THR A 246 33.25 -17.26 26.18
N THR A 247 33.22 -18.45 25.58
CA THR A 247 31.98 -19.06 25.04
C THR A 247 30.84 -18.98 26.06
N GLY A 248 29.68 -18.52 25.61
CA GLY A 248 28.45 -18.35 26.39
C GLY A 248 28.28 -16.97 27.03
N GLN A 249 29.33 -16.14 27.08
CA GLN A 249 29.21 -14.76 27.56
C GLN A 249 28.54 -13.85 26.52
N GLY A 250 27.94 -12.76 26.99
CA GLY A 250 27.39 -11.71 26.13
C GLY A 250 28.45 -10.67 25.78
N ILE A 251 28.57 -10.31 24.51
CA ILE A 251 29.38 -9.20 24.02
C ILE A 251 28.43 -8.04 23.83
N HIS A 252 28.30 -7.23 24.87
CA HIS A 252 27.43 -6.07 24.84
C HIS A 252 28.22 -4.85 24.39
N VAL A 253 27.89 -4.33 23.21
CA VAL A 253 28.52 -3.15 22.62
C VAL A 253 27.47 -2.07 22.43
N THR A 254 27.81 -0.84 22.82
CA THR A 254 27.00 0.35 22.57
C THR A 254 27.89 1.40 21.90
N LEU A 255 27.52 1.86 20.71
CA LEU A 255 28.13 2.98 20.02
C LEU A 255 27.19 4.18 20.13
N LYS A 256 27.67 5.28 20.69
CA LYS A 256 26.90 6.52 20.80
C LYS A 256 27.56 7.66 20.09
N MET A 257 26.81 8.37 19.26
CA MET A 257 27.30 9.53 18.53
C MET A 257 26.23 10.58 18.27
N LYS A 258 24.94 10.30 18.48
CA LYS A 258 23.83 11.24 18.24
C LYS A 258 24.05 12.63 18.87
N ASP A 259 24.58 12.66 20.08
CA ASP A 259 24.86 13.89 20.82
C ASP A 259 26.26 14.48 20.52
N LEU A 260 27.13 13.70 19.85
CA LEU A 260 28.53 14.02 19.60
C LEU A 260 28.77 14.59 18.20
N VAL A 261 28.08 14.09 17.18
CA VAL A 261 28.26 14.50 15.76
C VAL A 261 26.93 14.89 15.13
N TYR A 262 27.01 15.75 14.11
CA TYR A 262 25.88 16.18 13.28
C TYR A 262 26.10 15.66 11.86
N LEU A 263 25.07 15.32 11.09
CA LEU A 263 25.11 14.69 9.73
C LEU A 263 25.95 13.40 9.51
N THR A 264 26.90 13.06 10.39
CA THR A 264 27.69 11.82 10.36
C THR A 264 27.00 10.67 11.09
N ASP A 265 27.05 9.48 10.51
CA ASP A 265 26.63 8.22 11.11
C ASP A 265 27.82 7.27 11.15
N PHE A 266 27.81 6.32 12.09
CA PHE A 266 28.84 5.29 12.18
C PHE A 266 28.16 3.96 12.47
N ASP A 267 28.57 2.91 11.78
CA ASP A 267 28.02 1.58 11.96
C ASP A 267 28.99 0.69 12.75
N LEU A 268 28.44 -0.31 13.42
CA LEU A 268 29.21 -1.31 14.16
C LEU A 268 29.24 -2.65 13.43
N GLN A 269 30.41 -3.29 13.42
CA GLN A 269 30.52 -4.68 12.98
C GLN A 269 31.23 -5.56 14.01
N LEU A 270 30.73 -6.78 14.21
CA LEU A 270 31.32 -7.77 15.10
C LEU A 270 31.84 -8.97 14.30
N TYR A 271 33.11 -9.30 14.53
CA TYR A 271 33.78 -10.45 13.94
C TYR A 271 34.16 -11.46 15.01
N ASN A 272 33.88 -12.73 14.74
CA ASN A 272 34.32 -13.83 15.59
C ASN A 272 35.85 -14.03 15.51
N PRO A 273 36.46 -14.83 16.40
CA PRO A 273 37.90 -15.09 16.40
C PRO A 273 38.47 -15.74 15.12
N SER A 274 37.63 -16.39 14.29
CA SER A 274 38.06 -16.86 12.97
C SER A 274 38.06 -15.76 11.91
N GLY A 275 37.46 -14.62 12.22
CA GLY A 275 37.35 -13.48 11.33
C GLY A 275 36.12 -13.46 10.44
N THR A 276 35.08 -14.21 10.81
CA THR A 276 33.78 -14.17 10.16
C THR A 276 32.96 -13.03 10.78
N LEU A 277 32.36 -12.18 9.94
CA LEU A 277 31.36 -11.20 10.36
C LEU A 277 30.11 -11.95 10.86
N VAL A 278 29.65 -11.63 12.06
CA VAL A 278 28.49 -12.31 12.68
C VAL A 278 27.36 -11.38 13.06
N TYR A 279 27.61 -10.07 13.11
CA TYR A 279 26.62 -9.06 13.45
C TYR A 279 27.04 -7.70 12.89
N GLU A 280 26.06 -6.92 12.47
CA GLU A 280 26.19 -5.51 12.09
C GLU A 280 25.12 -4.70 12.83
N GLY A 281 25.53 -3.65 13.53
CA GLY A 281 24.68 -2.57 14.01
C GLY A 281 24.63 -1.51 12.93
N ASN A 282 23.42 -1.24 12.42
CA ASN A 282 23.17 -0.34 11.30
C ASN A 282 21.98 0.58 11.64
N GLU A 283 21.76 0.87 12.92
CA GLU A 283 20.77 1.84 13.33
C GLU A 283 21.20 3.23 12.84
N TYR A 284 20.25 4.15 12.73
CA TYR A 284 20.60 5.53 12.42
C TYR A 284 21.05 6.20 13.71
N TYR A 285 22.31 6.62 13.77
CA TYR A 285 23.06 7.02 14.96
C TYR A 285 23.42 5.85 15.89
N ASP A 286 22.92 5.88 17.13
CA ASP A 286 23.45 5.05 18.20
C ASP A 286 23.13 3.58 17.91
N ASP A 287 24.14 2.72 17.92
CA ASP A 287 23.98 1.28 17.78
C ASP A 287 24.12 0.58 19.15
N GLU A 288 23.32 -0.45 19.38
CA GLU A 288 23.45 -1.31 20.55
C GLU A 288 23.16 -2.78 20.20
N PHE A 289 24.00 -3.69 20.70
CA PHE A 289 23.73 -5.12 20.61
C PHE A 289 24.35 -5.89 21.77
N ASN A 290 23.81 -7.08 22.05
CA ASN A 290 24.36 -8.02 23.03
C ASN A 290 24.51 -9.42 22.43
N TYR A 291 25.64 -9.68 21.77
CA TYR A 291 25.85 -10.91 20.99
C TYR A 291 26.31 -12.08 21.87
N PRO A 292 25.70 -13.28 21.79
CA PRO A 292 26.17 -14.45 22.53
C PRO A 292 27.42 -15.07 21.90
N ALA A 293 28.57 -15.00 22.57
CA ALA A 293 29.82 -15.57 22.05
C ALA A 293 29.73 -17.10 21.90
N ASP A 294 29.85 -17.59 20.67
CA ASP A 294 29.81 -19.02 20.34
C ASP A 294 31.18 -19.71 20.55
N VAL A 295 32.27 -18.95 20.50
CA VAL A 295 33.64 -19.43 20.67
C VAL A 295 34.47 -18.54 21.61
N THR A 296 35.37 -19.16 22.36
CA THR A 296 36.30 -18.47 23.26
C THR A 296 37.46 -17.90 22.44
N GLY A 297 37.76 -16.61 22.59
CA GLY A 297 38.88 -15.96 21.90
C GLY A 297 38.80 -14.44 21.82
N GLU A 298 39.61 -13.87 20.92
CA GLU A 298 39.59 -12.44 20.60
C GLU A 298 38.51 -12.17 19.56
N TRP A 299 37.48 -11.43 19.97
CA TRP A 299 36.42 -10.93 19.10
C TRP A 299 36.79 -9.52 18.63
N SER A 300 36.67 -9.25 17.34
CA SER A 300 37.01 -7.92 16.78
C SER A 300 35.75 -7.10 16.54
N ILE A 301 35.84 -5.81 16.84
CA ILE A 301 34.79 -4.82 16.62
C ILE A 301 35.34 -3.80 15.62
N ARG A 302 34.58 -3.49 14.58
CA ARG A 302 34.87 -2.40 13.64
C ARG A 302 33.85 -1.30 13.87
N VAL A 303 34.32 -0.06 13.96
CA VAL A 303 33.49 1.14 13.84
C VAL A 303 33.83 1.76 12.50
N ASP A 304 32.83 2.04 11.67
CA ASP A 304 33.04 2.59 10.33
C ASP A 304 32.03 3.66 9.93
N ILE A 305 32.39 4.51 8.99
CA ILE A 305 31.57 5.67 8.57
C ILE A 305 30.38 5.25 7.70
N TYR A 306 29.19 5.80 7.99
CA TYR A 306 27.99 5.69 7.15
C TYR A 306 27.31 7.04 6.84
N PRO A 307 26.79 7.26 5.62
CA PRO A 307 27.15 6.55 4.40
C PRO A 307 28.65 6.78 4.12
N GLY A 308 29.40 5.70 4.00
CA GLY A 308 30.85 5.72 3.92
C GLY A 308 31.35 6.36 2.62
N TRP A 309 32.49 7.04 2.71
CA TRP A 309 33.24 7.53 1.53
C TRP A 309 33.77 6.39 0.64
N VAL A 310 33.93 5.21 1.22
CA VAL A 310 34.43 3.98 0.58
C VAL A 310 33.32 2.97 0.27
N ASP A 311 32.18 3.08 0.95
CA ASP A 311 31.04 2.15 0.87
C ASP A 311 29.76 2.84 0.33
N CYS A 312 29.94 3.81 -0.57
CA CYS A 312 28.86 4.54 -1.20
C CYS A 312 27.95 3.60 -2.04
N PRO A 313 26.60 3.73 -1.95
CA PRO A 313 25.67 2.94 -2.75
C PRO A 313 26.02 2.97 -4.24
N GLN A 314 26.03 1.81 -4.88
CA GLN A 314 26.25 1.73 -6.32
C GLN A 314 24.96 2.03 -7.10
N PRO A 315 25.08 2.69 -8.27
CA PRO A 315 26.33 3.00 -8.99
C PRO A 315 27.02 4.29 -8.51
N THR A 316 28.35 4.34 -8.62
CA THR A 316 29.22 5.47 -8.19
C THR A 316 29.34 6.63 -9.20
N GLU A 317 28.65 6.54 -10.33
CA GLU A 317 28.68 7.59 -11.37
C GLU A 317 27.85 8.83 -11.02
N TRP A 318 26.95 8.72 -10.05
CA TRP A 318 26.22 9.84 -9.46
C TRP A 318 26.99 10.44 -8.29
N LYS A 319 26.73 11.73 -7.99
CA LYS A 319 27.29 12.36 -6.79
C LYS A 319 26.41 12.01 -5.59
N TYR A 320 27.02 11.64 -4.46
CA TYR A 320 26.30 11.23 -3.24
C TYR A 320 26.72 12.02 -2.03
N TYR A 321 25.76 12.46 -1.21
CA TYR A 321 26.07 13.13 0.04
C TYR A 321 26.67 12.15 1.05
N SER A 322 28.00 12.19 1.20
CA SER A 322 28.76 11.48 2.22
C SER A 322 29.26 12.45 3.29
N TYR A 323 28.87 12.22 4.54
CA TYR A 323 29.38 12.93 5.72
C TYR A 323 30.03 11.88 6.62
N GLY A 324 31.25 12.14 7.11
CA GLY A 324 32.04 11.09 7.75
C GLY A 324 32.93 11.48 8.92
N ALA A 325 33.05 12.77 9.26
CA ALA A 325 34.00 13.20 10.27
C ALA A 325 33.34 13.41 11.64
N GLY A 326 33.98 12.89 12.70
CA GLY A 326 33.69 13.29 14.07
C GLY A 326 33.91 12.19 15.12
N PRO A 327 33.74 12.55 16.41
CA PRO A 327 33.92 11.61 17.51
C PRO A 327 32.74 10.68 17.73
N TYR A 328 33.02 9.48 18.23
CA TYR A 328 32.02 8.53 18.75
C TYR A 328 32.40 8.05 20.15
N ASN A 329 31.45 7.42 20.84
CA ASN A 329 31.62 6.85 22.17
C ASN A 329 31.25 5.36 22.17
N LEU A 330 32.26 4.50 22.28
CA LEU A 330 32.14 3.05 22.29
C LEU A 330 32.18 2.50 23.72
N THR A 331 31.12 1.84 24.15
CA THR A 331 31.06 1.09 25.40
C THR A 331 31.07 -0.40 25.11
N ILE A 332 31.92 -1.16 25.82
CA ILE A 332 32.02 -2.61 25.72
C ILE A 332 31.83 -3.20 27.12
N ALA A 333 30.90 -4.13 27.25
CA ALA A 333 30.69 -4.95 28.43
C ALA A 333 30.71 -6.45 28.06
N VAL A 334 31.25 -7.27 28.96
CA VAL A 334 31.21 -8.73 28.84
C VAL A 334 30.25 -9.25 29.90
N GLU A 335 29.06 -9.64 29.46
CA GLU A 335 27.96 -10.08 30.31
C GLU A 335 27.97 -11.60 30.51
N THR A 336 27.13 -12.09 31.42
CA THR A 336 27.01 -13.54 31.68
C THR A 336 26.35 -14.30 30.53
N SER A 337 25.62 -13.60 29.67
CA SER A 337 24.89 -14.13 28.50
C SER A 337 24.57 -12.98 27.55
N GLY A 338 24.44 -13.26 26.26
CA GLY A 338 23.90 -12.34 25.25
C GLY A 338 22.68 -12.92 24.56
N SER A 339 21.96 -12.10 23.80
CA SER A 339 20.81 -12.50 22.99
C SER A 339 20.67 -11.56 21.79
N ILE A 340 20.49 -12.15 20.62
CA ILE A 340 20.08 -11.47 19.39
C ILE A 340 18.83 -12.16 18.84
N PRO A 341 18.08 -11.52 17.92
CA PRO A 341 17.01 -12.18 17.17
C PRO A 341 17.53 -13.49 16.54
N GLY A 342 16.67 -14.52 16.53
CA GLY A 342 16.97 -15.79 15.89
C GLY A 342 16.97 -15.69 14.36
N PRO A 343 17.46 -16.72 13.65
CA PRO A 343 17.46 -16.74 12.20
C PRO A 343 16.05 -16.65 11.63
N ILE A 344 15.92 -16.00 10.47
CA ILE A 344 14.63 -15.90 9.78
C ILE A 344 14.21 -17.28 9.25
N PRO A 345 12.99 -17.78 9.57
CA PRO A 345 12.53 -19.09 9.11
C PRO A 345 12.57 -19.22 7.58
N GLN A 346 13.10 -20.34 7.08
CA GLN A 346 13.06 -20.68 5.66
C GLN A 346 12.00 -21.76 5.40
N PRO A 347 10.97 -21.49 4.58
CA PRO A 347 10.05 -22.52 4.12
C PRO A 347 10.80 -23.65 3.39
N GLN A 348 10.53 -24.90 3.78
CA GLN A 348 11.27 -26.06 3.28
C GLN A 348 10.62 -26.65 2.03
N ILE A 349 11.34 -26.64 0.91
CA ILE A 349 10.90 -27.20 -0.38
C ILE A 349 12.01 -28.02 -1.03
N ILE A 350 11.62 -28.96 -1.89
CA ILE A 350 12.50 -29.71 -2.80
C ILE A 350 12.09 -29.39 -4.23
N PRO A 351 12.83 -28.51 -4.92
CA PRO A 351 12.51 -28.20 -6.30
C PRO A 351 12.80 -29.40 -7.22
N ILE A 352 11.95 -29.63 -8.21
CA ILE A 352 12.13 -30.66 -9.23
C ILE A 352 12.53 -29.93 -10.51
N ALA A 353 13.62 -30.32 -11.17
CA ALA A 353 14.08 -29.70 -12.41
C ALA A 353 13.17 -30.03 -13.62
N LYS A 354 11.91 -29.60 -13.56
CA LYS A 354 10.84 -29.85 -14.52
C LYS A 354 9.97 -28.61 -14.67
N THR A 355 9.39 -28.40 -15.85
CA THR A 355 8.41 -27.34 -16.12
C THR A 355 7.22 -27.96 -16.85
N PHE A 356 6.02 -27.71 -16.34
CA PHE A 356 4.77 -28.10 -17.00
C PHE A 356 4.23 -26.90 -17.78
N GLU A 357 3.88 -27.10 -19.05
CA GLU A 357 3.42 -26.04 -19.94
C GLU A 357 1.96 -26.29 -20.35
N VAL A 358 1.10 -25.33 -20.07
CA VAL A 358 -0.31 -25.32 -20.44
C VAL A 358 -0.49 -24.32 -21.57
N THR A 359 -1.17 -24.71 -22.65
CA THR A 359 -1.56 -23.75 -23.70
C THR A 359 -2.84 -23.05 -23.25
N ASN A 360 -2.80 -21.72 -23.15
CA ASN A 360 -3.92 -20.90 -22.72
C ASN A 360 -5.12 -21.05 -23.67
N ASP A 361 -6.29 -21.36 -23.14
CA ASP A 361 -7.56 -21.48 -23.88
C ASP A 361 -8.62 -20.52 -23.28
N PRO A 362 -8.64 -19.25 -23.70
CA PRO A 362 -9.55 -18.24 -23.12
C PRO A 362 -11.03 -18.49 -23.44
N ASP A 363 -11.33 -19.41 -24.37
CA ASP A 363 -12.70 -19.72 -24.80
C ASP A 363 -13.30 -20.89 -24.02
N SER A 364 -12.51 -21.60 -23.19
CA SER A 364 -12.99 -22.71 -22.38
C SER A 364 -12.27 -22.78 -21.02
N THR A 365 -12.44 -23.89 -20.29
CA THR A 365 -11.70 -24.16 -19.04
C THR A 365 -10.93 -25.48 -19.13
N LYS A 366 -10.73 -26.02 -20.33
CA LYS A 366 -10.09 -27.32 -20.53
C LYS A 366 -8.62 -27.30 -20.09
N ASP A 367 -7.92 -26.25 -20.47
CA ASP A 367 -6.57 -25.95 -20.05
C ASP A 367 -6.44 -25.88 -18.52
N ASP A 368 -7.43 -25.30 -17.83
CA ASP A 368 -7.47 -25.26 -16.36
C ASP A 368 -7.68 -26.64 -15.73
N PHE A 369 -8.55 -27.49 -16.28
CA PHE A 369 -8.70 -28.87 -15.80
C PHE A 369 -7.44 -29.71 -16.09
N ALA A 370 -6.77 -29.49 -17.22
CA ALA A 370 -5.47 -30.09 -17.52
C ALA A 370 -4.40 -29.61 -16.51
N TYR A 371 -4.38 -28.31 -16.20
CA TYR A 371 -3.53 -27.70 -15.18
C TYR A 371 -3.73 -28.40 -13.81
N LEU A 372 -4.98 -28.56 -13.36
CA LEU A 372 -5.30 -29.21 -12.09
C LEU A 372 -4.72 -30.63 -12.01
N ALA A 373 -4.70 -31.38 -13.13
CA ALA A 373 -4.12 -32.72 -13.17
C ALA A 373 -2.59 -32.74 -13.06
N ALA A 374 -1.90 -31.64 -13.38
CA ALA A 374 -0.46 -31.51 -13.19
C ALA A 374 -0.06 -31.20 -11.74
N ILE A 375 -0.95 -30.58 -10.95
CA ILE A 375 -0.68 -30.21 -9.54
C ILE A 375 -0.08 -31.38 -8.74
N PRO A 376 -0.69 -32.58 -8.66
CA PRO A 376 -0.11 -33.67 -7.87
C PRO A 376 1.23 -34.23 -8.39
N ALA A 377 1.65 -33.86 -9.60
CA ALA A 377 2.96 -34.20 -10.17
C ALA A 377 3.99 -33.07 -10.02
N CYS A 378 3.57 -31.85 -9.69
CA CYS A 378 4.44 -30.68 -9.57
C CYS A 378 4.51 -30.13 -8.15
N ASN A 379 3.44 -30.20 -7.36
CA ASN A 379 3.34 -29.75 -5.98
C ASN A 379 2.75 -30.89 -5.16
N TYR A 380 3.57 -31.58 -4.38
CA TYR A 380 3.12 -32.72 -3.60
C TYR A 380 3.92 -32.96 -2.33
N ILE A 381 3.33 -33.70 -1.39
CA ILE A 381 4.01 -34.19 -0.19
C ILE A 381 4.39 -35.66 -0.38
N ALA A 382 5.67 -35.97 -0.23
CA ALA A 382 6.17 -37.35 -0.17
C ALA A 382 7.21 -37.49 0.95
N ASP A 383 7.11 -38.55 1.75
CA ASP A 383 7.99 -38.79 2.90
C ASP A 383 8.09 -37.59 3.88
N GLY A 384 6.99 -36.84 4.02
CA GLY A 384 6.90 -35.64 4.86
C GLY A 384 7.65 -34.42 4.30
N LYS A 385 8.04 -34.43 3.02
CA LYS A 385 8.73 -33.33 2.35
C LYS A 385 7.90 -32.81 1.18
N ARG A 386 7.99 -31.51 0.93
CA ARG A 386 7.29 -30.84 -0.17
C ARG A 386 8.16 -30.79 -1.41
N TYR A 387 7.62 -31.25 -2.53
CA TYR A 387 8.27 -31.20 -3.83
C TYR A 387 7.55 -30.18 -4.71
N LEU A 388 8.30 -29.35 -5.44
CA LEU A 388 7.75 -28.25 -6.24
C LEU A 388 8.38 -28.16 -7.63
N ALA A 389 7.56 -27.94 -8.66
CA ALA A 389 7.94 -27.54 -10.00
C ALA A 389 6.92 -26.51 -10.53
N PRO A 390 7.33 -25.56 -11.39
CA PRO A 390 6.42 -24.61 -11.99
C PRO A 390 5.47 -25.29 -12.99
N ILE A 391 4.20 -24.90 -12.93
CA ILE A 391 3.26 -25.00 -14.06
C ILE A 391 3.10 -23.59 -14.63
N ILE A 392 3.29 -23.43 -15.94
CA ILE A 392 3.14 -22.15 -16.62
C ILE A 392 2.09 -22.25 -17.72
N TYR A 393 1.40 -21.16 -17.97
CA TYR A 393 0.59 -20.99 -19.18
C TYR A 393 1.47 -20.43 -20.30
N THR A 394 1.07 -20.66 -21.54
CA THR A 394 1.75 -20.17 -22.75
C THR A 394 0.72 -19.67 -23.75
N GLY A 395 1.05 -18.60 -24.47
CA GLY A 395 0.17 -18.01 -25.49
C GLY A 395 -0.87 -17.07 -24.93
N ASP A 396 -0.62 -16.46 -23.76
CA ASP A 396 -1.43 -15.37 -23.23
C ASP A 396 -0.82 -14.02 -23.62
N ALA A 397 -1.22 -13.53 -24.79
CA ALA A 397 -0.80 -12.22 -25.31
C ALA A 397 -1.62 -11.05 -24.75
N THR A 398 -2.34 -11.23 -23.64
CA THR A 398 -3.10 -10.16 -23.00
C THR A 398 -2.15 -9.03 -22.59
N PRO A 399 -2.36 -7.78 -23.05
CA PRO A 399 -1.52 -6.65 -22.69
C PRO A 399 -1.61 -6.35 -21.19
N THR A 400 -0.47 -5.99 -20.58
CA THR A 400 -0.39 -5.51 -19.19
C THR A 400 -0.38 -3.98 -19.11
N ALA A 401 -0.90 -3.29 -20.14
CA ALA A 401 -0.97 -1.83 -20.19
C ALA A 401 -2.24 -1.28 -19.52
N TYR A 402 -2.09 -0.32 -18.60
CA TYR A 402 -3.22 0.25 -17.85
C TYR A 402 -3.65 1.66 -18.27
N TYR A 403 -2.81 2.39 -19.02
CA TYR A 403 -3.00 3.85 -19.20
C TYR A 403 -3.05 4.35 -20.65
N ASP A 404 -2.28 3.77 -21.58
CA ASP A 404 -2.17 4.22 -22.98
C ASP A 404 -2.31 3.04 -23.97
N ASP A 405 -1.91 3.21 -25.23
CA ASP A 405 -2.02 2.18 -26.28
C ASP A 405 -1.37 0.86 -25.83
N PRO A 406 -2.13 -0.24 -25.77
CA PRO A 406 -1.65 -1.52 -25.26
C PRO A 406 -0.52 -2.15 -26.08
N THR A 407 -0.19 -1.62 -27.26
CA THR A 407 0.85 -2.17 -28.13
C THR A 407 2.28 -1.75 -27.77
N GLU A 408 2.47 -0.84 -26.81
CA GLU A 408 3.78 -0.31 -26.39
C GLU A 408 4.34 -0.94 -25.11
N PHE A 409 3.59 -1.84 -24.45
CA PHE A 409 3.93 -2.45 -23.15
C PHE A 409 4.04 -3.98 -23.24
N GLY A 410 4.40 -4.59 -22.10
CA GLY A 410 4.47 -6.04 -21.96
C GLY A 410 3.11 -6.74 -22.06
N THR A 411 3.19 -8.06 -22.05
CA THR A 411 2.07 -8.99 -22.06
C THR A 411 2.20 -9.99 -20.92
N VAL A 412 1.14 -10.75 -20.65
CA VAL A 412 1.20 -11.84 -19.66
C VAL A 412 2.28 -12.88 -20.03
N ASP A 413 2.50 -13.16 -21.32
CA ASP A 413 3.60 -14.01 -21.79
C ASP A 413 4.99 -13.44 -21.42
N ASP A 414 5.19 -12.10 -21.38
CA ASP A 414 6.45 -11.49 -20.93
C ASP A 414 6.67 -11.72 -19.43
N MET A 415 5.60 -11.58 -18.63
CA MET A 415 5.62 -11.92 -17.19
C MET A 415 5.93 -13.40 -16.97
N THR A 416 5.36 -14.29 -17.78
CA THR A 416 5.69 -15.73 -17.74
C THR A 416 7.15 -15.96 -18.13
N GLN A 417 7.68 -15.23 -19.11
CA GLN A 417 9.08 -15.33 -19.49
C GLN A 417 10.02 -14.94 -18.36
N TYR A 418 9.71 -13.90 -17.58
CA TYR A 418 10.47 -13.55 -16.36
C TYR A 418 10.49 -14.68 -15.33
N LEU A 419 9.37 -15.40 -15.14
CA LEU A 419 9.31 -16.56 -14.26
C LEU A 419 10.16 -17.73 -14.80
N ILE A 420 10.12 -17.99 -16.10
CA ILE A 420 10.95 -19.02 -16.76
C ILE A 420 12.44 -18.70 -16.61
N ASP A 421 12.82 -17.44 -16.83
CA ASP A 421 14.21 -16.98 -16.74
C ASP A 421 14.74 -17.15 -15.32
N ASP A 422 14.00 -16.71 -14.30
CA ASP A 422 14.39 -16.90 -12.90
C ASP A 422 14.49 -18.38 -12.52
N TRP A 423 13.57 -19.21 -13.00
CA TRP A 423 13.62 -20.66 -12.76
C TRP A 423 14.86 -21.32 -13.38
N ASN A 424 15.19 -20.95 -14.62
CA ASN A 424 16.36 -21.45 -15.33
C ASN A 424 17.66 -20.97 -14.67
N ASP A 425 17.73 -19.69 -14.30
CA ASP A 425 18.88 -19.10 -13.59
C ASP A 425 19.13 -19.82 -12.26
N TYR A 426 18.08 -20.11 -11.49
CA TYR A 426 18.16 -20.90 -10.26
C TYR A 426 18.68 -22.33 -10.52
N LEU A 427 18.11 -23.06 -11.49
CA LEU A 427 18.55 -24.43 -11.81
C LEU A 427 20.00 -24.48 -12.31
N ALA A 428 20.44 -23.43 -13.02
CA ALA A 428 21.81 -23.31 -13.50
C ALA A 428 22.84 -23.25 -12.36
N LEU A 429 22.48 -22.74 -11.17
CA LEU A 429 23.34 -22.78 -9.97
C LEU A 429 23.76 -24.21 -9.59
N PHE A 430 22.93 -25.19 -9.95
CA PHE A 430 23.14 -26.61 -9.67
C PHE A 430 23.53 -27.41 -10.92
N GLY A 431 23.77 -26.74 -12.05
CA GLY A 431 24.11 -27.38 -13.33
C GLY A 431 22.97 -28.21 -13.92
N LYS A 432 21.71 -27.86 -13.65
CA LYS A 432 20.52 -28.54 -14.15
C LYS A 432 19.79 -27.72 -15.21
N THR A 433 18.99 -28.40 -16.01
CA THR A 433 18.08 -27.81 -17.01
C THR A 433 16.70 -28.41 -16.80
N PRO A 434 15.61 -27.65 -16.89
CA PRO A 434 14.28 -28.20 -16.65
C PRO A 434 13.88 -29.15 -17.79
N ALA A 435 13.32 -30.31 -17.44
CA ALA A 435 12.56 -31.11 -18.40
C ALA A 435 11.22 -30.42 -18.67
N GLN A 436 10.96 -30.03 -19.92
CA GLN A 436 9.70 -29.42 -20.31
C GLN A 436 8.67 -30.48 -20.68
N TYR A 437 7.43 -30.31 -20.22
CA TYR A 437 6.30 -31.17 -20.55
C TYR A 437 5.06 -30.33 -20.86
N THR A 438 4.71 -30.24 -22.14
CA THR A 438 3.49 -29.59 -22.60
C THR A 438 2.28 -30.51 -22.39
N LEU A 439 1.25 -30.00 -21.72
CA LEU A 439 0.04 -30.72 -21.38
C LEU A 439 -0.84 -30.91 -22.64
N PRO A 440 -1.49 -32.08 -22.78
CA PRO A 440 -2.56 -32.25 -23.77
C PRO A 440 -3.74 -31.28 -23.54
N GLU A 441 -4.37 -30.83 -24.63
CA GLU A 441 -5.54 -29.91 -24.58
C GLU A 441 -6.81 -30.58 -24.00
N ASP A 442 -6.93 -31.91 -24.12
CA ASP A 442 -8.05 -32.65 -23.54
C ASP A 442 -7.74 -33.01 -22.07
N PRO A 443 -8.58 -32.58 -21.10
CA PRO A 443 -8.26 -32.76 -19.68
C PRO A 443 -8.13 -34.24 -19.26
N ILE A 444 -8.95 -35.12 -19.84
CA ILE A 444 -8.97 -36.55 -19.51
C ILE A 444 -7.69 -37.21 -20.03
N GLU A 445 -7.30 -36.90 -21.26
CA GLU A 445 -6.03 -37.37 -21.83
C GLU A 445 -4.82 -36.80 -21.08
N ALA A 446 -4.86 -35.51 -20.71
CA ALA A 446 -3.81 -34.87 -19.92
C ALA A 446 -3.61 -35.57 -18.58
N ALA A 447 -4.69 -35.79 -17.83
CA ALA A 447 -4.65 -36.47 -16.54
C ALA A 447 -4.10 -37.90 -16.66
N ALA A 448 -4.56 -38.68 -17.64
CA ALA A 448 -4.09 -40.05 -17.86
C ALA A 448 -2.59 -40.10 -18.24
N GLN A 449 -2.12 -39.19 -19.09
CA GLN A 449 -0.72 -39.12 -19.50
C GLN A 449 0.19 -38.66 -18.37
N ILE A 450 -0.19 -37.63 -17.62
CA ILE A 450 0.54 -37.17 -16.44
C ILE A 450 0.66 -38.31 -15.43
N ALA A 451 -0.43 -39.00 -15.14
CA ALA A 451 -0.46 -40.12 -14.21
C ALA A 451 0.47 -41.27 -14.65
N THR A 452 0.42 -41.68 -15.91
CA THR A 452 1.23 -42.81 -16.42
C THR A 452 2.70 -42.46 -16.66
N ASN A 453 3.03 -41.17 -16.84
CA ASN A 453 4.41 -40.71 -16.95
C ASN A 453 5.04 -40.38 -15.58
N GLY A 454 4.23 -39.91 -14.62
CA GLY A 454 4.70 -39.46 -13.30
C GLY A 454 4.83 -40.58 -12.26
N TRP A 455 4.04 -41.65 -12.38
CA TRP A 455 4.03 -42.76 -11.42
C TRP A 455 4.39 -44.08 -12.08
N THR A 456 5.31 -44.84 -11.47
CA THR A 456 5.57 -46.24 -11.90
C THR A 456 4.39 -47.15 -11.56
N SER A 457 3.72 -46.89 -10.44
CA SER A 457 2.51 -47.57 -9.98
C SER A 457 1.84 -46.73 -8.89
N SER A 458 0.53 -46.84 -8.75
CA SER A 458 -0.21 -46.31 -7.59
C SER A 458 -1.41 -47.19 -7.31
N SER A 459 -1.54 -47.69 -6.08
CA SER A 459 -2.71 -48.48 -5.66
C SER A 459 -3.96 -47.64 -5.49
N THR A 460 -3.80 -46.33 -5.29
CA THR A 460 -4.89 -45.37 -5.07
C THR A 460 -4.79 -44.23 -6.08
N ALA A 461 -5.92 -43.79 -6.60
CA ALA A 461 -6.02 -42.57 -7.42
C ALA A 461 -7.10 -41.65 -6.85
N VAL A 462 -6.94 -40.35 -7.02
CA VAL A 462 -8.00 -39.38 -6.77
C VAL A 462 -8.75 -39.19 -8.07
N VAL A 463 -10.08 -39.21 -8.02
CA VAL A 463 -10.93 -39.07 -9.21
C VAL A 463 -11.91 -37.93 -9.01
N ALA A 464 -12.09 -37.11 -10.04
CA ALA A 464 -13.11 -36.06 -10.09
C ALA A 464 -13.85 -36.07 -11.44
N VAL A 465 -14.98 -35.37 -11.51
CA VAL A 465 -15.72 -35.19 -12.77
C VAL A 465 -15.09 -34.03 -13.56
N ASP A 466 -14.79 -34.25 -14.84
CA ASP A 466 -14.41 -33.18 -15.77
C ASP A 466 -15.61 -32.26 -16.04
N GLY A 467 -15.50 -31.03 -15.55
CA GLY A 467 -16.54 -30.01 -15.68
C GLY A 467 -16.38 -29.07 -16.87
N SER A 468 -15.29 -29.20 -17.65
CA SER A 468 -14.94 -28.27 -18.72
C SER A 468 -15.96 -28.20 -19.87
N SER A 469 -16.80 -29.23 -20.00
CA SER A 469 -17.87 -29.30 -21.01
C SER A 469 -19.21 -28.69 -20.58
N PHE A 470 -19.36 -28.31 -19.31
CA PHE A 470 -20.58 -27.68 -18.82
C PHE A 470 -20.61 -26.19 -19.16
N GLU A 471 -21.66 -25.75 -19.84
CA GLU A 471 -21.83 -24.35 -20.22
C GLU A 471 -22.83 -23.63 -19.30
N ASP A 472 -22.56 -22.35 -19.05
CA ASP A 472 -23.48 -21.45 -18.38
C ASP A 472 -24.71 -21.11 -19.25
N THR A 473 -25.83 -20.76 -18.62
CA THR A 473 -27.02 -20.34 -19.37
C THR A 473 -27.10 -18.82 -19.48
N ILE A 474 -27.24 -18.29 -20.69
CA ILE A 474 -27.45 -16.86 -20.93
C ILE A 474 -28.91 -16.60 -21.35
N LYS A 475 -29.58 -15.66 -20.68
CA LYS A 475 -30.96 -15.24 -21.01
C LYS A 475 -31.05 -13.73 -21.19
N THR A 476 -31.61 -13.28 -22.31
CA THR A 476 -32.03 -11.89 -22.48
C THR A 476 -33.28 -11.61 -21.64
N VAL A 477 -33.13 -10.79 -20.60
CA VAL A 477 -34.22 -10.44 -19.66
C VAL A 477 -34.88 -9.11 -20.01
N VAL A 478 -34.17 -8.22 -20.71
CA VAL A 478 -34.70 -6.97 -21.28
C VAL A 478 -34.18 -6.82 -22.70
N SER A 479 -35.07 -6.48 -23.64
CA SER A 479 -34.70 -6.04 -24.99
C SER A 479 -35.74 -5.02 -25.46
N ARG A 480 -35.35 -3.76 -25.57
CA ARG A 480 -36.25 -2.64 -25.86
C ARG A 480 -35.57 -1.60 -26.73
N THR A 481 -36.21 -1.25 -27.85
CA THR A 481 -35.81 -0.12 -28.68
C THR A 481 -36.78 1.03 -28.46
N LYS A 482 -36.26 2.23 -28.16
CA LYS A 482 -37.06 3.42 -27.89
C LYS A 482 -36.31 4.68 -28.31
N THR A 483 -37.05 5.76 -28.56
CA THR A 483 -36.48 7.11 -28.67
C THR A 483 -36.68 7.85 -27.37
N LEU A 484 -35.59 8.20 -26.69
CA LEU A 484 -35.61 9.03 -25.50
C LEU A 484 -35.65 10.50 -25.91
N ALA A 485 -36.68 11.20 -25.45
CA ALA A 485 -36.75 12.65 -25.62
C ALA A 485 -35.79 13.33 -24.64
N ARG A 486 -34.94 14.24 -25.12
CA ARG A 486 -34.01 14.98 -24.26
C ARG A 486 -34.79 16.06 -23.50
N VAL A 487 -35.09 15.77 -22.24
CA VAL A 487 -35.89 16.63 -21.36
C VAL A 487 -35.12 16.84 -20.06
N VAL A 488 -34.80 18.10 -19.76
CA VAL A 488 -34.18 18.51 -18.50
C VAL A 488 -35.08 19.45 -17.71
N ASP A 489 -34.89 19.50 -16.40
CA ASP A 489 -35.46 20.51 -15.50
C ASP A 489 -34.32 21.10 -14.69
N ILE A 490 -34.15 22.43 -14.77
CA ILE A 490 -32.99 23.15 -14.26
C ILE A 490 -33.47 24.13 -13.19
N ASP A 491 -32.99 23.95 -11.96
CA ASP A 491 -33.15 24.90 -10.87
C ASP A 491 -31.85 25.70 -10.73
N LEU A 492 -31.92 27.03 -10.90
CA LEU A 492 -30.81 27.95 -10.64
C LEU A 492 -31.07 28.69 -9.32
N ILE A 493 -30.18 28.49 -8.35
CA ILE A 493 -30.34 28.97 -6.98
C ILE A 493 -29.19 29.93 -6.68
N GLY A 494 -29.51 31.17 -6.33
CA GLY A 494 -28.50 32.15 -5.90
C GLY A 494 -27.88 31.76 -4.57
N SER A 495 -26.60 32.08 -4.38
CA SER A 495 -25.87 31.77 -3.13
C SER A 495 -26.53 32.36 -1.87
N ASP A 496 -27.25 33.47 -2.01
CA ASP A 496 -27.98 34.15 -0.94
C ASP A 496 -29.36 33.54 -0.60
N ASP A 497 -29.81 32.48 -1.31
CA ASP A 497 -31.10 31.84 -1.03
C ASP A 497 -31.11 31.23 0.39
N PRO A 498 -32.05 31.62 1.27
CA PRO A 498 -32.12 31.14 2.64
C PRO A 498 -32.29 29.61 2.74
N LYS A 499 -32.75 28.93 1.69
CA LYS A 499 -32.89 27.47 1.65
C LYS A 499 -31.53 26.77 1.59
N LEU A 500 -30.49 27.38 1.03
CA LEU A 500 -29.14 26.81 1.02
C LEU A 500 -28.47 26.88 2.40
N ASN A 501 -28.91 27.80 3.26
CA ASN A 501 -28.30 28.03 4.58
C ASN A 501 -28.82 27.08 5.69
N GLY A 502 -29.61 26.06 5.35
CA GLY A 502 -30.06 25.02 6.29
C GLY A 502 -29.13 23.80 6.30
N GLU A 503 -29.22 22.96 7.34
CA GLU A 503 -28.37 21.76 7.54
C GLU A 503 -28.37 20.77 6.34
N PHE A 504 -29.47 20.70 5.59
CA PHE A 504 -29.60 19.87 4.38
C PHE A 504 -29.82 20.71 3.10
N GLY A 505 -29.38 21.97 3.09
CA GLY A 505 -29.49 22.88 1.93
C GLY A 505 -30.80 22.80 1.13
N TYR A 506 -30.68 22.83 -0.20
CA TYR A 506 -31.81 22.89 -1.10
C TYR A 506 -32.43 21.51 -1.32
N MET A 507 -33.48 21.21 -0.55
CA MET A 507 -34.19 19.94 -0.62
C MET A 507 -35.31 19.93 -1.68
N GLN A 508 -35.40 18.85 -2.45
CA GLN A 508 -36.44 18.63 -3.46
C GLN A 508 -36.86 17.16 -3.59
N LEU A 509 -38.14 16.97 -3.94
CA LEU A 509 -38.69 15.64 -4.22
C LEU A 509 -38.35 15.24 -5.67
N ILE A 510 -37.61 14.16 -5.84
CA ILE A 510 -37.22 13.62 -7.14
C ILE A 510 -38.08 12.39 -7.45
N GLY A 511 -38.89 12.49 -8.51
CA GLY A 511 -39.74 11.41 -9.00
C GLY A 511 -39.05 10.49 -10.02
N PRO A 512 -39.68 9.36 -10.39
CA PRO A 512 -39.07 8.30 -11.20
C PRO A 512 -38.82 8.67 -12.67
N LYS A 513 -39.39 9.79 -13.17
CA LYS A 513 -39.12 10.33 -14.52
C LYS A 513 -37.65 10.70 -14.70
N TRP A 514 -37.01 11.15 -13.64
CA TRP A 514 -35.62 11.61 -13.67
C TRP A 514 -34.70 10.40 -13.56
N GLY A 515 -33.79 10.24 -14.52
CA GLY A 515 -32.81 9.16 -14.59
C GLY A 515 -31.51 9.52 -13.85
N ALA A 516 -31.09 10.79 -13.90
CA ALA A 516 -29.90 11.30 -13.23
C ALA A 516 -30.10 12.75 -12.78
N ILE A 517 -29.24 13.19 -11.86
CA ILE A 517 -29.14 14.58 -11.40
C ILE A 517 -27.69 15.01 -11.51
N SER A 518 -27.45 16.23 -12.01
CA SER A 518 -26.15 16.88 -11.91
C SER A 518 -26.22 18.17 -11.10
N ILE A 519 -25.19 18.44 -10.32
CA ILE A 519 -25.07 19.61 -9.44
C ILE A 519 -23.84 20.40 -9.85
N ASN A 520 -24.04 21.69 -10.15
CA ASN A 520 -22.95 22.59 -10.54
C ASN A 520 -22.97 23.86 -9.68
N VAL A 521 -21.85 24.23 -9.08
CA VAL A 521 -21.61 25.50 -8.40
C VAL A 521 -20.70 26.35 -9.26
N THR A 522 -21.12 27.60 -9.49
CA THR A 522 -20.48 28.51 -10.44
C THR A 522 -20.16 29.85 -9.80
N GLY A 523 -19.20 30.57 -10.40
CA GLY A 523 -18.76 31.87 -9.90
C GLY A 523 -17.99 31.76 -8.59
N ILE A 524 -17.26 30.66 -8.38
CA ILE A 524 -16.51 30.44 -7.14
C ILE A 524 -15.37 31.46 -7.09
N THR A 525 -15.40 32.36 -6.10
CA THR A 525 -14.41 33.43 -5.95
C THR A 525 -13.32 33.10 -4.94
N GLN A 526 -13.47 31.99 -4.21
CA GLN A 526 -12.48 31.53 -3.25
C GLN A 526 -11.30 30.88 -3.98
N GLN A 527 -10.08 31.26 -3.61
CA GLN A 527 -8.85 30.62 -4.04
C GLN A 527 -8.37 29.72 -2.91
N ASN A 528 -8.10 28.45 -3.21
CA ASN A 528 -7.64 27.42 -2.27
C ASN A 528 -8.64 27.11 -1.12
N SER A 529 -9.29 25.96 -1.21
CA SER A 529 -10.07 25.44 -0.09
C SER A 529 -10.21 23.92 -0.14
N ALA A 530 -9.81 23.27 0.96
CA ALA A 530 -10.18 21.89 1.30
C ALA A 530 -11.66 21.79 1.70
N VAL A 531 -12.56 22.41 0.94
CA VAL A 531 -14.02 22.35 1.16
C VAL A 531 -14.70 21.90 -0.13
N SER A 532 -15.70 21.05 -0.01
CA SER A 532 -16.44 20.56 -1.17
C SER A 532 -17.27 21.67 -1.81
N GLY A 533 -17.18 21.82 -3.12
CA GLY A 533 -17.92 22.84 -3.86
C GLY A 533 -19.39 22.48 -3.99
N ALA A 534 -19.67 21.33 -4.58
CA ALA A 534 -21.01 20.75 -4.67
C ALA A 534 -21.12 19.52 -3.76
N ILE A 535 -22.28 19.35 -3.12
CA ILE A 535 -22.59 18.17 -2.31
C ILE A 535 -23.99 17.69 -2.67
N LEU A 536 -24.14 16.39 -2.91
CA LEU A 536 -25.41 15.73 -3.20
C LEU A 536 -25.73 14.68 -2.15
N THR A 537 -26.90 14.83 -1.50
CA THR A 537 -27.36 13.93 -0.44
C THR A 537 -28.71 13.31 -0.77
N GLN A 538 -28.83 11.99 -0.66
CA GLN A 538 -30.11 11.29 -0.66
C GLN A 538 -30.65 11.18 0.78
N VAL A 539 -31.33 12.24 1.23
CA VAL A 539 -31.88 12.36 2.60
C VAL A 539 -32.85 11.23 2.93
N PHE A 540 -33.77 10.87 2.02
CA PHE A 540 -34.70 9.76 2.22
C PHE A 540 -34.96 9.02 0.91
N PRO A 541 -34.92 7.67 0.87
CA PRO A 541 -34.98 6.75 2.01
C PRO A 541 -33.64 6.25 2.58
N LYS A 542 -32.48 6.73 2.09
CA LYS A 542 -31.19 6.16 2.47
C LYS A 542 -30.42 6.90 3.56
N PHE A 543 -30.68 8.20 3.75
CA PHE A 543 -29.85 9.05 4.61
C PHE A 543 -28.38 8.94 4.22
N MET A 544 -28.06 9.12 2.95
CA MET A 544 -26.72 8.81 2.42
C MET A 544 -26.24 9.97 1.56
N ASP A 545 -25.01 10.41 1.80
CA ASP A 545 -24.30 11.26 0.86
C ASP A 545 -23.82 10.42 -0.32
N VAL A 546 -23.96 10.96 -1.52
CA VAL A 546 -23.82 10.18 -2.76
C VAL A 546 -22.94 10.85 -3.79
N GLY A 547 -22.44 12.06 -3.52
CA GLY A 547 -21.47 12.74 -4.38
C GLY A 547 -20.92 13.99 -3.71
N TYR A 548 -19.61 14.16 -3.81
CA TYR A 548 -18.86 15.33 -3.37
C TYR A 548 -17.98 15.79 -4.54
N ASP A 549 -17.92 17.09 -4.75
CA ASP A 549 -16.93 17.74 -5.61
C ASP A 549 -15.88 18.34 -4.67
N ASP A 550 -14.91 17.51 -4.30
CA ASP A 550 -13.81 17.89 -3.42
C ASP A 550 -12.74 18.61 -4.25
N TRP A 551 -12.12 19.63 -3.67
CA TRP A 551 -11.17 20.50 -4.38
C TRP A 551 -11.78 21.29 -5.55
N PRO A 552 -12.97 21.92 -5.40
CA PRO A 552 -13.72 22.57 -6.49
C PRO A 552 -12.99 23.76 -7.16
N VAL A 553 -11.89 24.19 -6.55
CA VAL A 553 -11.01 25.24 -7.03
C VAL A 553 -9.59 24.67 -7.06
N PRO A 554 -8.86 24.82 -8.18
CA PRO A 554 -7.43 24.56 -8.17
C PRO A 554 -6.71 25.57 -7.26
N TYR A 555 -5.49 25.25 -6.82
CA TYR A 555 -4.70 26.11 -5.92
C TYR A 555 -4.33 27.48 -6.54
N ASP A 556 -4.46 27.64 -7.87
CA ASP A 556 -3.90 28.73 -8.67
C ASP A 556 -4.92 29.51 -9.55
N GLY A 557 -6.23 29.24 -9.45
CA GLY A 557 -7.24 29.81 -10.36
C GLY A 557 -8.66 30.05 -9.79
N ILE A 558 -9.54 30.62 -10.61
CA ILE A 558 -10.99 30.72 -10.34
C ILE A 558 -11.61 29.36 -10.69
N GLY A 559 -12.30 28.71 -9.76
CA GLY A 559 -12.80 27.34 -9.98
C GLY A 559 -14.27 27.21 -10.40
N TYR A 560 -14.64 25.96 -10.67
CA TYR A 560 -15.96 25.50 -11.06
C TYR A 560 -16.17 24.13 -10.41
N ALA A 561 -17.28 23.95 -9.71
CA ALA A 561 -17.61 22.68 -9.07
C ALA A 561 -18.83 22.05 -9.77
N GLY A 562 -18.65 21.27 -10.82
CA GLY A 562 -19.79 20.73 -11.57
C GLY A 562 -19.53 19.42 -12.25
N ASP A 563 -18.78 18.56 -11.57
CA ASP A 563 -18.49 17.20 -11.95
C ASP A 563 -19.53 16.18 -11.43
N ILE A 564 -20.34 16.56 -10.43
CA ILE A 564 -21.36 15.67 -9.86
C ILE A 564 -22.41 15.35 -10.92
N TYR A 565 -22.44 14.09 -11.34
CA TYR A 565 -23.49 13.48 -12.14
C TYR A 565 -23.85 12.14 -11.51
N PHE A 566 -25.02 12.02 -10.88
CA PHE A 566 -25.39 10.81 -10.14
C PHE A 566 -26.73 10.24 -10.63
N PRO A 567 -26.84 8.91 -10.86
CA PRO A 567 -28.10 8.30 -11.25
C PRO A 567 -29.11 8.38 -10.10
N VAL A 568 -30.37 8.72 -10.41
CA VAL A 568 -31.45 8.73 -9.41
C VAL A 568 -31.78 7.28 -9.06
N THR A 569 -31.04 6.68 -8.13
CA THR A 569 -31.20 5.28 -7.75
C THR A 569 -32.58 4.99 -7.16
N ARG A 570 -33.13 5.94 -6.39
CA ARG A 570 -34.48 5.88 -5.82
C ARG A 570 -35.20 7.23 -5.88
N SER A 571 -36.50 7.17 -6.14
CA SER A 571 -37.37 8.32 -5.94
C SER A 571 -37.46 8.64 -4.45
N GLY A 572 -37.33 9.91 -4.11
CA GLY A 572 -37.00 10.29 -2.74
C GLY A 572 -36.82 11.78 -2.57
N LEU A 573 -36.48 12.15 -1.35
CA LEU A 573 -36.08 13.51 -1.01
C LEU A 573 -34.57 13.61 -1.16
N TRP A 574 -34.14 14.47 -2.07
CA TRP A 574 -32.73 14.73 -2.36
C TRP A 574 -32.41 16.16 -1.96
N SER A 575 -31.18 16.37 -1.52
CA SER A 575 -30.62 17.67 -1.13
C SER A 575 -29.42 17.98 -2.02
N ALA A 576 -29.29 19.25 -2.40
CA ALA A 576 -28.05 19.80 -2.92
C ALA A 576 -27.63 21.00 -2.07
N LEU A 577 -26.35 21.08 -1.76
CA LEU A 577 -25.75 22.22 -1.07
C LEU A 577 -24.31 22.45 -1.53
N SER A 578 -23.67 23.44 -0.94
CA SER A 578 -22.27 23.80 -1.16
C SER A 578 -21.59 23.96 0.21
N GLY A 579 -20.37 23.44 0.33
CA GLY A 579 -19.52 23.69 1.50
C GLY A 579 -18.93 25.11 1.53
N LEU A 580 -18.97 25.81 0.40
CA LEU A 580 -18.53 27.20 0.28
C LEU A 580 -19.48 28.16 1.00
N SER A 581 -18.92 29.22 1.57
CA SER A 581 -19.69 30.36 2.09
C SER A 581 -20.59 30.95 1.00
N ASN A 582 -21.77 31.43 1.37
CA ASN A 582 -22.69 32.11 0.44
C ASN A 582 -22.12 33.40 -0.20
N THR A 583 -20.97 33.88 0.27
CA THR A 583 -20.23 35.00 -0.35
C THR A 583 -19.12 34.56 -1.29
N SER A 584 -18.87 33.26 -1.39
CA SER A 584 -17.73 32.68 -2.12
C SER A 584 -18.12 32.00 -3.44
N PHE A 585 -19.40 32.05 -3.83
CA PHE A 585 -19.90 31.58 -5.11
C PHE A 585 -21.14 32.39 -5.55
N ASP A 586 -21.46 32.36 -6.85
CA ASP A 586 -22.61 33.09 -7.39
C ASP A 586 -23.90 32.28 -7.32
N SER A 587 -23.85 31.02 -7.78
CA SER A 587 -25.05 30.18 -7.87
C SER A 587 -24.77 28.68 -7.86
N LEU A 588 -25.76 27.93 -7.37
CA LEU A 588 -25.85 26.47 -7.45
C LEU A 588 -26.95 26.11 -8.46
N THR A 589 -26.61 25.26 -9.43
CA THR A 589 -27.50 24.77 -10.47
C THR A 589 -27.76 23.28 -10.29
N ILE A 590 -29.03 22.90 -10.22
CA ILE A 590 -29.46 21.49 -10.17
C ILE A 590 -30.12 21.14 -11.49
N THR A 591 -29.54 20.20 -12.23
CA THR A 591 -30.11 19.72 -13.49
C THR A 591 -30.62 18.29 -13.34
N LYS A 592 -31.92 18.09 -13.54
CA LYS A 592 -32.57 16.78 -13.56
C LYS A 592 -32.67 16.28 -14.99
N HIS A 593 -32.07 15.14 -15.30
CA HIS A 593 -32.06 14.54 -16.63
C HIS A 593 -33.15 13.47 -16.74
N ALA A 594 -34.05 13.57 -17.72
CA ALA A 594 -35.06 12.54 -17.94
C ALA A 594 -34.42 11.24 -18.45
N GLY A 595 -34.85 10.11 -17.92
CA GLY A 595 -34.36 8.79 -18.32
C GLY A 595 -35.45 7.74 -18.33
N ASP A 596 -35.13 6.58 -18.90
CA ASP A 596 -35.98 5.41 -18.90
C ASP A 596 -35.53 4.40 -17.85
N ARG A 597 -36.49 3.65 -17.29
CA ARG A 597 -36.23 2.62 -16.27
C ARG A 597 -36.83 1.29 -16.69
N TYR A 598 -36.05 0.24 -16.56
CA TYR A 598 -36.46 -1.13 -16.83
C TYR A 598 -36.20 -1.98 -15.60
N ARG A 599 -37.14 -2.86 -15.27
CA ARG A 599 -37.02 -3.77 -14.12
C ARG A 599 -37.02 -5.20 -14.60
N PHE A 600 -36.14 -6.00 -14.01
CA PHE A 600 -36.05 -7.43 -14.23
C PHE A 600 -35.73 -8.11 -12.90
N LYS A 601 -35.95 -9.43 -12.83
CA LYS A 601 -35.75 -10.20 -11.61
C LYS A 601 -34.51 -11.07 -11.77
N VAL A 602 -33.63 -11.02 -10.77
CA VAL A 602 -32.55 -11.98 -10.54
C VAL A 602 -33.02 -12.95 -9.45
N THR A 603 -32.79 -14.25 -9.66
CA THR A 603 -33.35 -15.31 -8.81
C THR A 603 -32.31 -16.12 -8.05
N SER A 604 -31.03 -16.02 -8.41
CA SER A 604 -29.91 -16.70 -7.76
C SER A 604 -28.74 -15.74 -7.62
N ASN A 605 -27.92 -15.97 -6.59
CA ASN A 605 -26.62 -15.32 -6.45
C ASN A 605 -25.64 -15.82 -7.52
N ASP A 606 -25.88 -16.96 -8.21
CA ASP A 606 -25.10 -17.45 -9.36
C ASP A 606 -25.30 -16.64 -10.66
N ALA A 607 -26.04 -15.53 -10.63
CA ALA A 607 -26.26 -14.70 -11.80
C ALA A 607 -25.08 -13.75 -12.08
N VAL A 608 -24.93 -13.31 -13.33
CA VAL A 608 -24.11 -12.16 -13.76
C VAL A 608 -24.99 -11.31 -14.65
N ILE A 609 -25.04 -10.00 -14.43
CA ILE A 609 -25.87 -9.07 -15.19
C ILE A 609 -24.97 -8.31 -16.16
N ASN A 610 -25.33 -8.31 -17.44
CA ASN A 610 -24.73 -7.41 -18.42
C ASN A 610 -25.85 -6.59 -19.09
N ALA A 611 -25.78 -5.26 -18.97
CA ALA A 611 -26.70 -4.32 -19.60
C ALA A 611 -25.95 -3.45 -20.62
N VAL A 612 -26.37 -3.54 -21.87
CA VAL A 612 -25.76 -2.82 -23.00
C VAL A 612 -26.80 -1.90 -23.64
N VAL A 613 -26.48 -0.62 -23.75
CA VAL A 613 -27.25 0.32 -24.56
C VAL A 613 -26.52 0.59 -25.87
N THR A 614 -27.22 0.43 -27.00
CA THR A 614 -26.66 0.70 -28.33
C THR A 614 -27.45 1.76 -29.09
N THR A 615 -26.77 2.54 -29.92
CA THR A 615 -27.35 3.57 -30.78
C THR A 615 -26.84 3.48 -32.21
N ASP A 616 -27.64 3.96 -33.17
CA ASP A 616 -27.30 3.91 -34.61
C ASP A 616 -26.14 4.89 -34.94
N GLU A 617 -26.01 5.98 -34.17
CA GLU A 617 -24.98 7.02 -34.31
C GLU A 617 -24.36 7.28 -32.92
N PRO A 618 -23.11 7.76 -32.83
CA PRO A 618 -22.49 8.11 -31.55
C PRO A 618 -23.35 9.08 -30.72
N SER A 619 -23.53 8.75 -29.44
CA SER A 619 -24.37 9.47 -28.49
C SER A 619 -23.76 9.49 -27.09
N ASP A 620 -24.39 10.18 -26.16
CA ASP A 620 -23.97 10.30 -24.75
C ASP A 620 -24.86 9.46 -23.82
N MET A 621 -25.39 8.34 -24.32
CA MET A 621 -26.36 7.51 -23.62
C MET A 621 -25.68 6.55 -22.63
N LEU A 622 -25.90 6.76 -21.34
CA LEU A 622 -25.36 5.91 -20.29
C LEU A 622 -26.38 4.88 -19.82
N VAL A 623 -25.87 3.76 -19.29
CA VAL A 623 -26.66 2.74 -18.61
C VAL A 623 -26.15 2.52 -17.19
N PHE A 624 -27.07 2.43 -16.22
CA PHE A 624 -26.76 2.20 -14.81
C PHE A 624 -27.53 1.01 -14.27
N LEU A 625 -26.91 0.24 -13.39
CA LEU A 625 -27.53 -0.88 -12.68
C LEU A 625 -27.71 -0.53 -11.20
N VAL A 626 -28.93 -0.72 -10.72
CA VAL A 626 -29.33 -0.46 -9.34
C VAL A 626 -29.86 -1.74 -8.72
N ASP A 627 -29.28 -2.12 -7.58
CA ASP A 627 -29.64 -3.33 -6.84
C ASP A 627 -31.06 -3.22 -6.21
N PRO A 628 -31.61 -4.33 -5.68
CA PRO A 628 -32.92 -4.34 -5.03
C PRO A 628 -33.04 -3.36 -3.83
N GLN A 629 -31.93 -3.08 -3.15
CA GLN A 629 -31.77 -2.20 -2.00
C GLN A 629 -31.56 -0.73 -2.42
N GLY A 630 -31.47 -0.46 -3.73
CA GLY A 630 -31.32 0.85 -4.33
C GLY A 630 -29.90 1.37 -4.37
N ASN A 631 -28.87 0.55 -4.17
CA ASN A 631 -27.47 0.95 -4.35
C ASN A 631 -27.09 0.90 -5.82
N LEU A 632 -26.22 1.83 -6.20
CA LEU A 632 -25.57 1.81 -7.50
C LEU A 632 -24.53 0.70 -7.49
N ARG A 633 -24.50 -0.11 -8.54
CA ARG A 633 -23.58 -1.25 -8.66
C ARG A 633 -22.72 -1.20 -9.92
N ALA A 634 -23.16 -0.46 -10.94
CA ALA A 634 -22.42 -0.25 -12.17
C ALA A 634 -23.01 0.97 -12.93
N PRO A 635 -22.25 1.65 -13.80
CA PRO A 635 -20.91 1.31 -14.30
C PRO A 635 -19.79 1.72 -13.33
N MET A 636 -18.61 1.10 -13.50
CA MET A 636 -17.37 1.53 -12.82
C MET A 636 -16.81 2.78 -13.48
N MET A 637 -16.27 3.69 -12.67
CA MET A 637 -15.43 4.78 -13.16
C MET A 637 -13.98 4.29 -13.30
N PRO A 638 -13.26 4.75 -14.33
CA PRO A 638 -11.86 4.38 -14.53
C PRO A 638 -10.99 4.96 -13.42
N ALA A 639 -9.94 4.24 -13.03
CA ALA A 639 -8.98 4.75 -12.05
C ALA A 639 -8.22 5.97 -12.59
N TRP A 640 -7.95 6.02 -13.90
CA TRP A 640 -7.30 7.14 -14.59
C TRP A 640 -8.22 7.82 -15.61
N ASN A 641 -8.07 9.14 -15.77
CA ASN A 641 -8.82 9.96 -16.72
C ASN A 641 -7.87 10.98 -17.37
N GLY A 642 -7.73 10.91 -18.69
CA GLY A 642 -6.85 11.79 -19.47
C GLY A 642 -5.64 11.07 -20.09
N PRO A 643 -4.83 11.77 -20.91
CA PRO A 643 -3.57 11.24 -21.43
C PRO A 643 -2.48 11.28 -20.35
N VAL A 644 -1.48 10.40 -20.48
CA VAL A 644 -0.26 10.46 -19.66
C VAL A 644 0.78 11.37 -20.34
N ASN A 645 1.26 12.38 -19.63
CA ASN A 645 2.33 13.28 -20.06
C ASN A 645 3.68 12.55 -20.16
N PRO A 646 4.65 13.06 -20.96
CA PRO A 646 6.02 12.53 -21.02
C PRO A 646 6.68 12.36 -19.65
N ILE A 647 7.63 11.44 -19.53
CA ILE A 647 8.40 11.25 -18.29
C ILE A 647 9.05 12.59 -17.86
N HIS A 648 9.10 12.85 -16.55
CA HIS A 648 9.52 14.11 -15.94
C HIS A 648 8.60 15.32 -16.19
N VAL A 649 7.43 15.11 -16.81
CA VAL A 649 6.38 16.13 -16.94
C VAL A 649 5.21 15.76 -16.05
N TRP A 650 4.89 16.63 -15.09
CA TRP A 650 3.83 16.34 -14.15
C TRP A 650 2.44 16.28 -14.82
N ASN A 651 1.64 15.27 -14.45
CA ASN A 651 0.23 15.12 -14.84
C ASN A 651 -0.75 15.99 -13.99
N GLY A 652 -0.22 16.91 -13.15
CA GLY A 652 -0.95 17.89 -12.34
C GLY A 652 -0.76 19.35 -12.81
N PHE A 653 -1.26 20.33 -12.03
CA PHE A 653 -1.23 21.79 -12.30
C PHE A 653 -2.09 22.35 -13.44
N GLU A 654 -3.28 21.81 -13.68
CA GLU A 654 -4.14 22.34 -14.75
C GLU A 654 -3.35 22.57 -16.05
N ASN A 655 -2.64 21.53 -16.51
CA ASN A 655 -2.02 21.55 -17.82
C ASN A 655 -2.85 20.65 -18.74
N PRO A 656 -3.76 21.20 -19.56
CA PRO A 656 -4.00 22.63 -19.83
C PRO A 656 -4.89 23.35 -18.78
N PRO A 657 -4.88 24.71 -18.72
CA PRO A 657 -5.53 25.54 -17.68
C PRO A 657 -7.05 25.36 -17.50
N GLU A 658 -7.70 24.73 -18.48
CA GLU A 658 -9.02 24.13 -18.29
C GLU A 658 -8.75 22.62 -18.36
N ASN A 659 -8.75 21.92 -17.23
CA ASN A 659 -8.46 20.48 -17.18
C ASN A 659 -9.77 19.67 -17.31
N PRO A 660 -10.16 19.24 -18.51
CA PRO A 660 -11.39 18.47 -18.71
C PRO A 660 -11.37 17.07 -18.06
N TRP A 661 -10.23 16.61 -17.54
CA TRP A 661 -10.07 15.26 -16.97
C TRP A 661 -10.32 15.22 -15.46
N ARG A 662 -10.70 16.34 -14.86
CA ARG A 662 -11.23 16.40 -13.48
C ARG A 662 -12.61 15.75 -13.38
N THR A 663 -13.34 15.68 -14.48
CA THR A 663 -14.64 15.02 -14.54
C THR A 663 -14.57 13.82 -15.48
N TRP A 664 -15.04 12.66 -15.02
CA TRP A 664 -15.30 11.57 -15.96
C TRP A 664 -16.53 11.90 -16.82
N ASN A 665 -16.27 12.18 -18.10
CA ASN A 665 -17.29 12.45 -19.10
C ASN A 665 -16.99 11.61 -20.35
N PRO A 666 -17.57 10.40 -20.44
CA PRO A 666 -17.37 9.52 -21.59
C PRO A 666 -17.68 10.24 -22.90
N GLY A 667 -16.78 10.12 -23.88
CA GLY A 667 -16.99 10.66 -25.22
C GLY A 667 -18.21 10.01 -25.92
N PRO A 668 -18.70 10.60 -27.02
CA PRO A 668 -19.81 10.04 -27.78
C PRO A 668 -19.51 8.61 -28.26
N HIS A 669 -20.44 7.68 -28.01
CA HIS A 669 -20.28 6.26 -28.27
C HIS A 669 -21.55 5.66 -28.88
N THR A 670 -21.39 4.56 -29.63
CA THR A 670 -22.51 3.77 -30.15
C THR A 670 -22.92 2.65 -29.21
N GLU A 671 -22.11 2.36 -28.19
CA GLU A 671 -22.34 1.32 -27.20
C GLU A 671 -21.84 1.77 -25.83
N PHE A 672 -22.60 1.48 -24.78
CA PHE A 672 -22.18 1.66 -23.39
C PHE A 672 -22.72 0.53 -22.53
N THR A 673 -21.88 0.01 -21.63
CA THR A 673 -22.12 -1.24 -20.90
C THR A 673 -22.01 -1.03 -19.40
N ALA A 674 -22.87 -1.69 -18.64
CA ALA A 674 -22.77 -1.84 -17.20
C ALA A 674 -22.91 -3.32 -16.85
N GLU A 675 -21.91 -3.85 -16.15
CA GLU A 675 -21.85 -5.25 -15.72
C GLU A 675 -21.80 -5.34 -14.19
N VAL A 676 -22.43 -6.38 -13.64
CA VAL A 676 -22.37 -6.76 -12.22
C VAL A 676 -22.12 -8.25 -12.14
N LEU A 677 -20.98 -8.64 -11.56
CA LEU A 677 -20.53 -10.03 -11.43
C LEU A 677 -21.20 -10.73 -10.24
N HIS A 678 -21.43 -9.98 -9.15
CA HIS A 678 -22.04 -10.48 -7.91
C HIS A 678 -23.40 -9.82 -7.61
N PRO A 679 -24.45 -10.05 -8.43
CA PRO A 679 -25.76 -9.48 -8.22
C PRO A 679 -26.54 -10.23 -7.13
N GLU A 680 -27.04 -9.49 -6.15
CA GLU A 680 -27.97 -10.03 -5.16
C GLU A 680 -29.33 -10.43 -5.79
N ALA A 681 -29.94 -11.49 -5.28
CA ALA A 681 -31.28 -11.90 -5.68
C ALA A 681 -32.33 -10.81 -5.40
N GLY A 682 -33.17 -10.49 -6.39
CA GLY A 682 -34.23 -9.50 -6.23
C GLY A 682 -34.61 -8.78 -7.53
N ILE A 683 -35.28 -7.63 -7.39
CA ILE A 683 -35.69 -6.81 -8.54
C ILE A 683 -34.64 -5.75 -8.80
N TRP A 684 -33.93 -5.91 -9.90
CA TRP A 684 -32.94 -4.96 -10.39
C TRP A 684 -33.60 -3.89 -11.25
N THR A 685 -33.01 -2.69 -11.25
CA THR A 685 -33.43 -1.60 -12.13
C THR A 685 -32.28 -1.18 -13.03
N VAL A 686 -32.51 -1.21 -14.35
CA VAL A 686 -31.67 -0.54 -15.35
C VAL A 686 -32.17 0.88 -15.53
N ILE A 687 -31.27 1.86 -15.50
CA ILE A 687 -31.56 3.26 -15.86
C ILE A 687 -30.82 3.59 -17.14
N VAL A 688 -31.53 4.09 -18.15
CA VAL A 688 -30.95 4.57 -19.40
C VAL A 688 -31.17 6.08 -19.49
N VAL A 689 -30.10 6.86 -19.55
CA VAL A 689 -30.16 8.33 -19.39
C VAL A 689 -29.02 9.02 -20.15
N PRO A 690 -29.25 10.19 -20.80
CA PRO A 690 -28.17 10.93 -21.46
C PRO A 690 -27.30 11.65 -20.43
N ARG A 691 -25.99 11.75 -20.71
CA ARG A 691 -25.03 12.49 -19.88
C ARG A 691 -25.19 14.00 -19.96
N ASN A 692 -25.50 14.54 -21.14
CA ASN A 692 -25.54 15.99 -21.37
C ASN A 692 -26.97 16.55 -21.39
N ALA A 693 -27.11 17.79 -20.91
CA ALA A 693 -28.41 18.47 -20.89
C ALA A 693 -28.92 18.86 -22.29
N GLU A 694 -28.00 19.26 -23.18
CA GLU A 694 -28.29 19.68 -24.56
C GLU A 694 -27.99 18.57 -25.56
N GLY A 695 -28.70 18.53 -26.69
CA GLY A 695 -28.51 17.55 -27.76
C GLY A 695 -29.81 17.07 -28.40
N ALA A 696 -29.70 16.19 -29.40
CA ALA A 696 -30.86 15.60 -30.07
C ALA A 696 -31.55 14.52 -29.21
N ASN A 697 -32.79 14.18 -29.59
CA ASN A 697 -33.43 12.97 -29.09
C ASN A 697 -32.67 11.74 -29.59
N VAL A 698 -32.44 10.76 -28.73
CA VAL A 698 -31.61 9.60 -29.07
C VAL A 698 -32.48 8.35 -29.20
N LYS A 699 -32.35 7.65 -30.32
CA LYS A 699 -32.94 6.33 -30.51
C LYS A 699 -31.91 5.29 -30.05
N TYR A 700 -32.29 4.49 -29.06
CA TYR A 700 -31.42 3.47 -28.47
C TYR A 700 -32.10 2.11 -28.42
N THR A 701 -31.29 1.06 -28.34
CA THR A 701 -31.71 -0.30 -27.99
C THR A 701 -31.01 -0.72 -26.71
N LEU A 702 -31.78 -1.01 -25.67
CA LEU A 702 -31.27 -1.64 -24.45
C LEU A 702 -31.41 -3.15 -24.58
N THR A 703 -30.31 -3.87 -24.38
CA THR A 703 -30.28 -5.31 -24.20
C THR A 703 -29.68 -5.61 -22.83
N THR A 704 -30.40 -6.36 -22.00
CA THR A 704 -29.88 -6.86 -20.73
C THR A 704 -29.92 -8.37 -20.73
N THR A 705 -28.78 -8.99 -20.51
CA THR A 705 -28.61 -10.43 -20.35
C THR A 705 -28.31 -10.76 -18.90
N VAL A 706 -28.78 -11.94 -18.49
CA VAL A 706 -28.36 -12.57 -17.24
C VAL A 706 -27.70 -13.88 -17.63
N ARG A 707 -26.39 -13.99 -17.37
CA ARG A 707 -25.70 -15.29 -17.36
C ARG A 707 -25.95 -15.94 -15.99
N THR A 708 -26.18 -17.23 -15.96
CA THR A 708 -26.32 -18.00 -14.72
C THR A 708 -25.30 -19.12 -14.75
N VAL A 709 -24.42 -19.14 -13.74
CA VAL A 709 -23.42 -20.18 -13.58
C VAL A 709 -24.14 -21.52 -13.48
N ASN A 710 -23.73 -22.49 -14.30
CA ASN A 710 -24.33 -23.82 -14.29
C ASN A 710 -23.96 -24.54 -12.97
N PRO A 711 -24.94 -25.07 -12.21
CA PRO A 711 -24.64 -25.80 -10.97
C PRO A 711 -23.68 -26.97 -11.18
N ASP A 712 -23.86 -27.77 -12.24
CA ASP A 712 -22.98 -28.91 -12.52
C ASP A 712 -21.55 -28.45 -12.85
N ARG A 713 -21.42 -27.29 -13.52
CA ARG A 713 -20.12 -26.65 -13.75
C ARG A 713 -19.47 -26.25 -12.43
N ALA A 714 -20.19 -25.51 -11.58
CA ALA A 714 -19.66 -25.02 -10.31
C ALA A 714 -19.23 -26.17 -9.38
N GLU A 715 -20.08 -27.18 -9.26
CA GLU A 715 -19.83 -28.34 -8.40
C GLU A 715 -18.66 -29.18 -8.93
N ALA A 716 -18.56 -29.41 -10.26
CA ALA A 716 -17.44 -30.15 -10.85
C ALA A 716 -16.11 -29.39 -10.72
N THR A 717 -16.11 -28.08 -10.98
CA THR A 717 -14.91 -27.22 -10.87
C THR A 717 -14.35 -27.22 -9.46
N ILE A 718 -15.19 -26.96 -8.44
CA ILE A 718 -14.74 -26.93 -7.04
C ILE A 718 -14.35 -28.34 -6.55
N SER A 719 -15.03 -29.39 -7.02
CA SER A 719 -14.62 -30.77 -6.76
C SER A 719 -13.23 -31.07 -7.31
N ALA A 720 -12.97 -30.73 -8.58
CA ALA A 720 -11.69 -30.98 -9.24
C ALA A 720 -10.54 -30.17 -8.62
N ALA A 721 -10.78 -28.91 -8.27
CA ALA A 721 -9.79 -28.08 -7.57
C ALA A 721 -9.37 -28.71 -6.24
N ASN A 722 -10.33 -29.15 -5.41
CA ASN A 722 -10.02 -29.82 -4.14
C ASN A 722 -9.49 -31.25 -4.34
N ALA A 723 -9.89 -31.95 -5.40
CA ALA A 723 -9.32 -33.24 -5.77
C ALA A 723 -7.82 -33.12 -6.08
N ALA A 724 -7.41 -32.04 -6.76
CA ALA A 724 -6.00 -31.73 -6.99
C ALA A 724 -5.23 -31.49 -5.68
N VAL A 725 -5.83 -30.78 -4.71
CA VAL A 725 -5.25 -30.60 -3.37
C VAL A 725 -5.11 -31.94 -2.64
N ILE A 726 -6.15 -32.76 -2.58
CA ILE A 726 -6.11 -34.09 -1.93
C ILE A 726 -5.07 -34.99 -2.60
N ALA A 727 -5.00 -34.97 -3.93
CA ALA A 727 -4.03 -35.72 -4.71
C ALA A 727 -2.59 -35.25 -4.40
N SER A 728 -2.37 -33.94 -4.30
CA SER A 728 -1.09 -33.32 -3.93
C SER A 728 -0.62 -33.74 -2.54
N LEU A 729 -1.50 -33.69 -1.53
CA LEU A 729 -1.16 -34.00 -0.14
C LEU A 729 -0.76 -35.47 0.08
N ASN A 730 -1.11 -36.37 -0.84
CA ASN A 730 -0.76 -37.79 -0.78
C ASN A 730 0.19 -38.26 -1.88
N HIS A 731 0.53 -37.39 -2.83
CA HIS A 731 1.24 -37.74 -4.06
C HIS A 731 0.53 -38.87 -4.84
N TYR A 732 -0.80 -38.77 -4.98
CA TYR A 732 -1.62 -39.67 -5.80
C TYR A 732 -1.91 -39.07 -7.18
N PRO A 733 -2.05 -39.88 -8.23
CA PRO A 733 -2.48 -39.37 -9.53
C PRO A 733 -3.92 -38.85 -9.44
N LEU A 734 -4.17 -37.67 -10.03
CA LEU A 734 -5.52 -37.15 -10.30
C LEU A 734 -5.98 -37.64 -11.68
N LEU A 735 -7.17 -38.22 -11.75
CA LEU A 735 -7.77 -38.71 -12.97
C LEU A 735 -9.21 -38.19 -13.11
N TYR A 736 -9.68 -38.00 -14.34
CA TYR A 736 -11.02 -37.51 -14.59
C TYR A 736 -11.97 -38.58 -15.12
N VAL A 737 -13.24 -38.42 -14.79
CA VAL A 737 -14.36 -39.12 -15.42
C VAL A 737 -15.33 -38.11 -16.01
N THR A 738 -16.16 -38.56 -16.93
CA THR A 738 -17.34 -37.77 -17.34
C THR A 738 -18.48 -38.05 -16.37
N GLN A 739 -19.54 -37.24 -16.43
CA GLN A 739 -20.77 -37.44 -15.65
C GLN A 739 -21.31 -38.88 -15.75
N ASP A 740 -21.21 -39.52 -16.92
CA ASP A 740 -21.90 -40.79 -17.20
C ASP A 740 -20.99 -41.98 -17.50
N ALA A 741 -19.70 -41.75 -17.75
CA ALA A 741 -18.76 -42.80 -18.12
C ALA A 741 -17.36 -42.60 -17.53
N VAL A 742 -16.70 -43.73 -17.28
CA VAL A 742 -15.23 -43.80 -17.12
C VAL A 742 -14.63 -43.82 -18.54
N PRO A 743 -13.94 -42.75 -18.97
CA PRO A 743 -13.32 -42.70 -20.29
C PRO A 743 -12.25 -43.78 -20.47
N THR A 744 -11.97 -44.15 -21.72
CA THR A 744 -10.97 -45.18 -22.04
C THR A 744 -9.59 -44.81 -21.49
N ALA A 745 -9.15 -43.56 -21.67
CA ALA A 745 -7.86 -43.09 -21.16
C ALA A 745 -7.73 -43.26 -19.63
N THR A 746 -8.78 -42.94 -18.89
CA THR A 746 -8.85 -43.13 -17.43
C THR A 746 -8.81 -44.62 -17.04
N ALA A 747 -9.57 -45.48 -17.74
CA ALA A 747 -9.58 -46.91 -17.49
C ALA A 747 -8.22 -47.59 -17.80
N ASP A 748 -7.57 -47.15 -18.87
CA ASP A 748 -6.23 -47.59 -19.26
C ASP A 748 -5.19 -47.12 -18.22
N ALA A 749 -5.30 -45.89 -17.71
CA ALA A 749 -4.44 -45.38 -16.64
C ALA A 749 -4.60 -46.17 -15.33
N PHE A 750 -5.84 -46.49 -14.91
CA PHE A 750 -6.07 -47.37 -13.76
C PHE A 750 -5.37 -48.72 -13.93
N THR A 751 -5.47 -49.31 -15.12
CA THR A 751 -4.86 -50.60 -15.42
C THR A 751 -3.34 -50.53 -15.44
N ALA A 752 -2.77 -49.47 -16.05
CA ALA A 752 -1.32 -49.28 -16.16
C ALA A 752 -0.66 -49.05 -14.79
N LEU A 753 -1.31 -48.30 -13.90
CA LEU A 753 -0.80 -47.94 -12.58
C LEU A 753 -1.10 -49.00 -11.51
N GLY A 754 -2.04 -49.92 -11.78
CA GLY A 754 -2.49 -50.92 -10.80
C GLY A 754 -3.39 -50.32 -9.72
N VAL A 755 -4.27 -49.38 -10.09
CA VAL A 755 -5.19 -48.72 -9.15
C VAL A 755 -6.27 -49.71 -8.70
N GLU A 756 -6.33 -49.95 -7.39
CA GLU A 756 -7.33 -50.80 -6.75
C GLU A 756 -8.38 -49.99 -5.97
N ASN A 757 -7.97 -48.81 -5.49
CA ASN A 757 -8.76 -47.92 -4.65
C ASN A 757 -8.91 -46.53 -5.29
N VAL A 758 -10.02 -45.86 -5.03
CA VAL A 758 -10.29 -44.49 -5.48
C VAL A 758 -10.80 -43.63 -4.32
N ILE A 759 -10.25 -42.41 -4.24
CA ILE A 759 -10.87 -41.30 -3.51
C ILE A 759 -11.67 -40.51 -4.55
N PHE A 760 -13.00 -40.64 -4.53
CA PHE A 760 -13.87 -39.93 -5.46
C PHE A 760 -14.32 -38.63 -4.83
N VAL A 761 -14.02 -37.52 -5.50
CA VAL A 761 -14.35 -36.15 -5.05
C VAL A 761 -15.39 -35.58 -6.00
N GLU A 762 -16.63 -35.48 -5.54
CA GLU A 762 -17.73 -34.94 -6.34
C GLU A 762 -18.83 -34.38 -5.45
N ARG A 763 -18.81 -33.07 -5.23
CA ARG A 763 -19.95 -32.40 -4.60
C ARG A 763 -21.15 -32.33 -5.57
N GLY A 764 -22.36 -32.30 -5.00
CA GLY A 764 -23.60 -32.11 -5.76
C GLY A 764 -24.18 -33.37 -6.42
N GLY A 765 -23.51 -34.53 -6.32
CA GLY A 765 -24.02 -35.80 -6.85
C GLY A 765 -23.89 -35.94 -8.37
N ILE A 766 -22.99 -35.18 -8.99
CA ILE A 766 -22.77 -35.16 -10.45
C ILE A 766 -22.29 -36.54 -10.92
N GLY A 767 -21.44 -37.21 -10.13
CA GLY A 767 -20.78 -38.46 -10.49
C GLY A 767 -21.60 -39.72 -10.23
N ALA A 768 -22.87 -39.61 -9.83
CA ALA A 768 -23.66 -40.73 -9.32
C ALA A 768 -23.74 -41.93 -10.29
N SER A 769 -23.76 -41.69 -11.61
CA SER A 769 -23.84 -42.70 -12.69
C SER A 769 -22.55 -43.47 -12.93
N VAL A 770 -21.41 -42.99 -12.41
CA VAL A 770 -20.09 -43.60 -12.61
C VAL A 770 -19.54 -44.26 -11.36
N ARG A 771 -20.09 -44.01 -10.16
CA ARG A 771 -19.62 -44.59 -8.89
C ARG A 771 -19.44 -46.12 -8.94
N ASP A 772 -20.46 -46.85 -9.40
CA ASP A 772 -20.42 -48.32 -9.49
C ASP A 772 -19.47 -48.86 -10.58
N LYS A 773 -18.89 -47.96 -11.41
CA LYS A 773 -17.95 -48.29 -12.49
C LYS A 773 -16.50 -48.00 -12.14
N LEU A 774 -16.26 -47.30 -11.02
CA LEU A 774 -14.91 -47.03 -10.51
C LEU A 774 -14.34 -48.27 -9.81
N PRO A 775 -13.01 -48.34 -9.61
CA PRO A 775 -12.39 -49.23 -8.63
C PRO A 775 -12.98 -49.05 -7.21
N THR A 776 -12.45 -49.78 -6.22
CA THR A 776 -13.00 -49.74 -4.86
C THR A 776 -12.98 -48.32 -4.31
N LEU A 777 -14.15 -47.76 -3.97
CA LEU A 777 -14.20 -46.45 -3.34
C LEU A 777 -13.67 -46.56 -1.91
N GLU A 778 -12.46 -46.05 -1.70
CA GLU A 778 -11.86 -45.90 -0.36
C GLU A 778 -12.52 -44.74 0.38
N LYS A 779 -12.76 -43.64 -0.35
CA LYS A 779 -13.51 -42.47 0.10
C LYS A 779 -14.40 -41.97 -1.04
N ASP A 780 -15.60 -41.51 -0.69
CA ASP A 780 -16.60 -40.99 -1.61
C ASP A 780 -17.12 -39.67 -1.02
N LEU A 781 -16.44 -38.57 -1.37
CA LEU A 781 -16.63 -37.24 -0.78
C LEU A 781 -17.67 -36.48 -1.62
N GLN A 782 -18.87 -36.32 -1.06
CA GLN A 782 -20.06 -35.84 -1.79
C GLN A 782 -20.52 -34.43 -1.38
N THR A 783 -19.89 -33.86 -0.36
CA THR A 783 -20.23 -32.54 0.18
C THR A 783 -18.98 -31.70 0.42
N MET A 784 -19.12 -30.38 0.42
CA MET A 784 -18.00 -29.48 0.76
C MET A 784 -17.45 -29.77 2.17
N GLN A 785 -18.31 -30.12 3.14
CA GLN A 785 -17.86 -30.49 4.48
C GLN A 785 -16.96 -31.74 4.47
N GLU A 786 -17.35 -32.81 3.76
CA GLU A 786 -16.53 -34.03 3.67
C GLU A 786 -15.18 -33.77 2.99
N ILE A 787 -15.16 -32.88 1.99
CA ILE A 787 -13.93 -32.44 1.31
C ILE A 787 -13.03 -31.65 2.28
N VAL A 788 -13.61 -30.71 3.03
CA VAL A 788 -12.89 -29.93 4.05
C VAL A 788 -12.34 -30.84 5.15
N ASP A 789 -13.16 -31.71 5.71
CA ASP A 789 -12.77 -32.67 6.75
C ASP A 789 -11.61 -33.55 6.28
N GLU A 790 -11.66 -34.00 5.02
CA GLU A 790 -10.58 -34.76 4.40
C GLU A 790 -9.29 -33.96 4.32
N ILE A 791 -9.33 -32.74 3.77
CA ILE A 791 -8.14 -31.88 3.62
C ILE A 791 -7.55 -31.52 4.99
N LYS A 792 -8.39 -31.14 5.96
CA LYS A 792 -7.95 -30.79 7.31
C LYS A 792 -7.48 -32.01 8.14
N SER A 793 -7.78 -33.23 7.70
CA SER A 793 -7.25 -34.44 8.35
C SER A 793 -5.76 -34.67 8.10
N TYR A 794 -5.17 -34.02 7.09
CA TYR A 794 -3.75 -34.17 6.76
C TYR A 794 -2.87 -33.35 7.72
N PRO A 795 -1.78 -33.93 8.27
CA PRO A 795 -0.89 -33.22 9.20
C PRO A 795 -0.19 -31.98 8.63
N THR A 796 -0.15 -31.85 7.31
CA THR A 796 0.47 -30.73 6.58
C THR A 796 -0.55 -29.67 6.18
N SER A 797 -1.82 -29.81 6.56
CA SER A 797 -2.86 -28.80 6.34
C SER A 797 -2.70 -27.65 7.33
N GLU A 798 -2.49 -26.44 6.82
CA GLU A 798 -2.36 -25.24 7.63
C GLU A 798 -3.73 -24.66 8.00
N ASN A 799 -3.79 -23.72 8.98
CA ASN A 799 -5.00 -22.93 9.23
C ASN A 799 -5.20 -21.85 8.15
N TYR A 800 -5.35 -22.33 6.92
CA TYR A 800 -5.39 -21.53 5.70
C TYR A 800 -6.62 -21.91 4.89
N VAL A 801 -7.23 -20.92 4.23
CA VAL A 801 -8.39 -21.06 3.36
C VAL A 801 -8.14 -20.30 2.07
N THR A 802 -8.31 -20.97 0.93
CA THR A 802 -8.17 -20.35 -0.39
C THR A 802 -9.55 -20.14 -0.99
N ALA A 803 -9.86 -18.90 -1.36
CA ALA A 803 -11.14 -18.50 -1.92
C ALA A 803 -10.99 -18.06 -3.38
N THR A 804 -11.99 -18.38 -4.22
CA THR A 804 -12.08 -17.93 -5.61
C THR A 804 -13.53 -17.68 -6.00
N SER A 805 -13.77 -17.27 -7.24
CA SER A 805 -15.08 -16.98 -7.83
C SER A 805 -15.16 -17.60 -9.22
N LEU A 806 -16.37 -17.94 -9.66
CA LEU A 806 -16.64 -18.42 -11.02
C LEU A 806 -17.37 -17.36 -11.86
N LYS A 807 -17.44 -16.12 -11.37
CA LYS A 807 -18.23 -15.05 -11.98
C LYS A 807 -17.60 -14.42 -13.19
N THR A 808 -16.29 -14.42 -13.37
CA THR A 808 -15.71 -14.03 -14.66
C THR A 808 -16.10 -15.02 -15.76
N GLY A 809 -16.24 -16.30 -15.39
CA GLY A 809 -16.38 -17.41 -16.32
C GLY A 809 -15.04 -18.04 -16.70
N GLU A 810 -13.93 -17.53 -16.18
CA GLU A 810 -12.56 -17.94 -16.49
C GLU A 810 -12.00 -18.97 -15.47
N GLY A 811 -10.73 -19.32 -15.64
CA GLY A 811 -10.00 -20.42 -15.00
C GLY A 811 -9.34 -20.21 -13.65
N TYR A 812 -9.61 -19.11 -12.93
CA TYR A 812 -8.86 -18.73 -11.70
C TYR A 812 -8.81 -19.81 -10.60
N PHE A 813 -9.75 -20.76 -10.59
CA PHE A 813 -9.76 -21.90 -9.68
C PHE A 813 -8.55 -22.83 -9.83
N ALA A 814 -7.91 -22.90 -11.00
CA ALA A 814 -6.69 -23.68 -11.22
C ALA A 814 -5.50 -23.09 -10.45
N SER A 815 -5.28 -21.77 -10.57
CA SER A 815 -4.28 -21.05 -9.79
C SER A 815 -4.59 -21.10 -8.30
N ALA A 816 -5.88 -21.01 -7.91
CA ALA A 816 -6.31 -21.15 -6.53
C ALA A 816 -5.94 -22.54 -5.96
N ALA A 817 -6.16 -23.61 -6.73
CA ALA A 817 -5.81 -24.96 -6.33
C ALA A 817 -4.29 -25.17 -6.17
N MET A 818 -3.47 -24.51 -6.99
CA MET A 818 -2.00 -24.59 -6.84
C MET A 818 -1.54 -23.99 -5.52
N LEU A 819 -2.05 -22.80 -5.16
CA LEU A 819 -1.77 -22.17 -3.87
C LEU A 819 -2.32 -23.02 -2.72
N ALA A 820 -3.53 -23.53 -2.88
CA ALA A 820 -4.18 -24.37 -1.88
C ALA A 820 -3.44 -25.69 -1.62
N ALA A 821 -2.90 -26.32 -2.67
CA ALA A 821 -2.04 -27.49 -2.55
C ALA A 821 -0.75 -27.19 -1.78
N TYR A 822 -0.20 -25.97 -1.91
CA TYR A 822 0.95 -25.54 -1.12
C TYR A 822 0.61 -25.41 0.37
N HIS A 823 -0.51 -24.78 0.75
CA HIS A 823 -0.89 -24.67 2.17
C HIS A 823 -1.64 -25.89 2.73
N GLY A 824 -1.99 -26.85 1.87
CA GLY A 824 -2.93 -27.91 2.22
C GLY A 824 -4.29 -27.36 2.65
N SER A 825 -4.78 -26.33 2.00
CA SER A 825 -6.06 -25.66 2.31
C SER A 825 -7.19 -26.13 1.37
N PRO A 826 -8.46 -26.02 1.79
CA PRO A 826 -9.58 -26.18 0.87
C PRO A 826 -9.67 -24.97 -0.08
N VAL A 827 -10.13 -25.24 -1.31
CA VAL A 827 -10.57 -24.22 -2.27
C VAL A 827 -12.08 -24.03 -2.12
N ILE A 828 -12.51 -22.83 -1.73
CA ILE A 828 -13.92 -22.47 -1.59
C ILE A 828 -14.33 -21.41 -2.63
N ARG A 829 -15.61 -21.46 -3.00
CA ARG A 829 -16.26 -20.45 -3.83
C ARG A 829 -16.92 -19.41 -2.95
N VAL A 830 -16.64 -18.11 -3.13
CA VAL A 830 -17.18 -17.05 -2.25
C VAL A 830 -18.71 -16.95 -2.29
N GLU A 831 -19.32 -17.33 -3.41
CA GLU A 831 -20.77 -17.27 -3.64
C GLU A 831 -21.55 -18.36 -2.90
N ASP A 832 -20.86 -19.36 -2.34
CA ASP A 832 -21.46 -20.43 -1.53
C ASP A 832 -21.78 -19.99 -0.09
N ALA A 833 -21.41 -18.77 0.29
CA ALA A 833 -21.69 -18.21 1.61
C ALA A 833 -23.21 -18.23 1.92
N PRO A 834 -23.64 -18.84 3.04
CA PRO A 834 -25.05 -19.18 3.26
C PRO A 834 -25.93 -17.96 3.60
N ASP A 835 -25.35 -16.93 4.21
CA ASP A 835 -26.07 -15.77 4.73
C ASP A 835 -26.16 -14.60 3.74
N GLY A 836 -25.35 -14.62 2.68
CA GLY A 836 -25.26 -13.58 1.65
C GLY A 836 -23.94 -13.64 0.90
N ASP A 837 -23.87 -12.98 -0.27
CA ASP A 837 -22.65 -12.94 -1.09
C ASP A 837 -21.72 -11.81 -0.57
N PRO A 838 -20.55 -12.13 0.01
CA PRO A 838 -19.62 -11.12 0.53
C PRO A 838 -19.00 -10.26 -0.58
N ALA A 839 -18.77 -10.81 -1.78
CA ALA A 839 -18.25 -10.07 -2.92
C ALA A 839 -19.29 -9.07 -3.46
N ALA A 840 -20.59 -9.39 -3.37
CA ALA A 840 -21.65 -8.42 -3.64
C ALA A 840 -21.60 -7.22 -2.70
N VAL A 841 -21.30 -7.43 -1.41
CA VAL A 841 -21.14 -6.32 -0.46
C VAL A 841 -19.87 -5.51 -0.75
N ALA A 842 -18.78 -6.18 -1.11
CA ALA A 842 -17.53 -5.53 -1.50
C ALA A 842 -17.73 -4.60 -2.71
N GLU A 843 -18.41 -5.07 -3.75
CA GLU A 843 -18.77 -4.27 -4.92
C GLU A 843 -19.62 -3.06 -4.53
N ARG A 844 -20.63 -3.24 -3.66
CA ARG A 844 -21.47 -2.12 -3.15
C ARG A 844 -20.62 -1.02 -2.50
N ILE A 845 -19.62 -1.39 -1.70
CA ILE A 845 -18.71 -0.44 -1.05
C ILE A 845 -17.85 0.29 -2.08
N VAL A 846 -17.16 -0.45 -2.95
CA VAL A 846 -16.24 0.15 -3.94
C VAL A 846 -16.99 1.06 -4.90
N MET A 847 -18.19 0.68 -5.34
CA MET A 847 -19.01 1.54 -6.19
C MET A 847 -19.43 2.80 -5.47
N TRP A 848 -19.79 2.73 -4.18
CA TRP A 848 -20.09 3.93 -3.42
C TRP A 848 -18.85 4.84 -3.32
N GLN A 849 -17.69 4.29 -2.94
CA GLN A 849 -16.45 5.05 -2.78
C GLN A 849 -16.02 5.72 -4.09
N ARG A 850 -16.05 4.97 -5.19
CA ARG A 850 -15.74 5.51 -6.51
C ARG A 850 -16.70 6.62 -6.86
N TRP A 851 -18.02 6.45 -6.75
CA TRP A 851 -19.00 7.49 -7.11
C TRP A 851 -19.08 8.69 -6.17
N ALA A 852 -18.67 8.53 -4.91
CA ALA A 852 -18.60 9.62 -3.94
C ALA A 852 -17.31 10.44 -4.03
N GLY A 853 -16.22 9.87 -4.58
CA GLY A 853 -14.92 10.53 -4.71
C GLY A 853 -14.82 11.53 -5.86
N ASP A 854 -13.60 11.93 -6.21
CA ASP A 854 -13.30 12.82 -7.34
C ASP A 854 -12.00 12.44 -8.08
N TYR A 855 -11.67 13.09 -9.20
CA TYR A 855 -10.37 12.96 -9.88
C TYR A 855 -9.39 14.02 -9.41
N TYR A 856 -8.27 13.55 -8.88
CA TYR A 856 -7.13 14.35 -8.48
C TYR A 856 -5.93 13.98 -9.36
N HIS A 857 -5.41 14.96 -10.11
CA HIS A 857 -4.30 14.77 -11.06
C HIS A 857 -4.53 13.65 -12.10
N GLY A 858 -5.77 13.53 -12.60
CA GLY A 858 -6.15 12.48 -13.54
C GLY A 858 -6.46 11.14 -12.89
N SER A 859 -6.12 10.93 -11.61
CA SER A 859 -6.40 9.67 -10.92
C SER A 859 -7.59 9.78 -9.96
N ARG A 860 -8.31 8.67 -9.76
CA ARG A 860 -9.49 8.63 -8.90
C ARG A 860 -9.10 8.64 -7.42
N ALA A 861 -9.40 9.74 -6.74
CA ALA A 861 -9.42 9.81 -5.29
C ALA A 861 -10.77 9.27 -4.78
N ASN A 862 -10.75 8.12 -4.14
CA ASN A 862 -11.96 7.47 -3.65
C ASN A 862 -12.57 8.20 -2.46
N GLY A 863 -13.91 8.24 -2.40
CA GLY A 863 -14.64 8.77 -1.26
C GLY A 863 -14.46 7.91 0.00
N HIS A 864 -14.60 8.53 1.17
CA HIS A 864 -14.54 7.84 2.46
C HIS A 864 -15.94 7.46 2.93
N LEU A 865 -16.15 6.18 3.28
CA LEU A 865 -17.43 5.73 3.80
C LEU A 865 -17.79 6.54 5.06
N PRO A 866 -19.05 6.99 5.21
CA PRO A 866 -19.46 7.74 6.39
C PRO A 866 -19.29 6.89 7.65
N ASP A 867 -18.77 7.51 8.71
CA ASP A 867 -18.58 6.90 10.02
C ASP A 867 -19.33 7.64 11.13
N TYR A 868 -19.46 6.97 12.27
CA TYR A 868 -20.04 7.55 13.47
C TYR A 868 -19.34 7.00 14.71
N ARG A 869 -19.30 7.82 15.77
CA ARG A 869 -18.54 7.54 17.00
C ARG A 869 -19.21 6.60 17.99
N GLU A 870 -20.42 6.17 17.67
CA GLU A 870 -21.21 5.25 18.49
C GLU A 870 -22.16 4.42 17.59
N PRO A 871 -22.80 3.35 18.10
CA PRO A 871 -23.71 2.54 17.30
C PRO A 871 -24.91 3.34 16.76
N VAL A 872 -25.26 3.13 15.48
CA VAL A 872 -26.38 3.80 14.80
C VAL A 872 -27.60 2.89 14.68
N GLU A 873 -28.80 3.46 14.80
CA GLU A 873 -30.06 2.74 14.62
C GLU A 873 -30.26 2.27 13.17
N GLN A 874 -30.25 0.95 12.95
CA GLN A 874 -30.43 0.33 11.64
C GLN A 874 -31.88 -0.06 11.33
N ASN A 875 -32.82 0.03 12.29
CA ASN A 875 -34.20 -0.39 12.06
C ASN A 875 -34.97 0.58 11.14
N LYS A 876 -35.30 0.11 9.93
CA LYS A 876 -36.03 0.87 8.89
C LYS A 876 -37.33 1.52 9.39
N PHE A 877 -38.08 0.89 10.29
CA PHE A 877 -39.32 1.47 10.82
C PHE A 877 -39.03 2.62 11.78
N LYS A 878 -38.04 2.48 12.66
CA LYS A 878 -37.62 3.58 13.54
C LYS A 878 -37.03 4.75 12.75
N LEU A 879 -36.21 4.48 11.73
CA LEU A 879 -35.70 5.50 10.82
C LEU A 879 -36.83 6.25 10.10
N LEU A 880 -37.86 5.54 9.62
CA LEU A 880 -39.07 6.15 9.04
C LEU A 880 -39.81 7.02 10.07
N VAL A 881 -39.96 6.55 11.32
CA VAL A 881 -40.59 7.33 12.39
C VAL A 881 -39.80 8.62 12.67
N SER A 882 -38.47 8.55 12.72
CA SER A 882 -37.60 9.73 12.86
C SER A 882 -37.79 10.70 11.71
N PHE A 883 -37.86 10.21 10.48
CA PHE A 883 -38.13 11.03 9.30
C PHE A 883 -39.49 11.74 9.34
N ILE A 884 -40.55 11.01 9.73
CA ILE A 884 -41.89 11.59 9.87
C ILE A 884 -41.88 12.67 10.96
N LYS A 885 -41.19 12.45 12.08
CA LYS A 885 -41.04 13.46 13.13
C LYS A 885 -40.36 14.71 12.58
N PHE A 886 -39.26 14.56 11.86
CA PHE A 886 -38.55 15.67 11.19
C PHE A 886 -39.48 16.46 10.27
N LEU A 887 -40.24 15.81 9.38
CA LEU A 887 -41.20 16.51 8.51
C LEU A 887 -42.29 17.28 9.26
N LEU A 888 -42.69 16.81 10.45
CA LEU A 888 -43.75 17.42 11.25
C LEU A 888 -43.28 18.61 12.10
N ASN A 889 -42.02 18.61 12.55
CA ASN A 889 -41.50 19.59 13.52
C ASN A 889 -40.31 20.42 13.01
N GLY A 890 -39.69 20.04 11.88
CA GLY A 890 -38.53 20.70 11.28
C GLY A 890 -37.23 20.55 12.09
N ASN A 891 -37.18 19.65 13.07
CA ASN A 891 -36.00 19.43 13.90
C ASN A 891 -35.10 18.34 13.32
N ALA A 892 -33.99 18.76 12.71
CA ALA A 892 -33.03 17.88 12.06
C ALA A 892 -32.29 16.95 13.03
N SER A 893 -32.12 17.33 14.32
CA SER A 893 -31.43 16.48 15.32
C SER A 893 -32.12 15.16 15.67
N ILE A 894 -33.33 14.92 15.15
CA ILE A 894 -34.06 13.65 15.30
C ILE A 894 -33.71 12.67 14.17
N LEU A 895 -33.13 13.16 13.07
CA LEU A 895 -32.68 12.33 11.97
C LEU A 895 -31.44 11.52 12.41
N PRO A 896 -31.27 10.31 11.87
CA PRO A 896 -30.03 9.57 12.08
C PRO A 896 -28.84 10.34 11.45
N PRO A 897 -27.60 10.04 11.84
CA PRO A 897 -26.43 10.58 11.16
C PRO A 897 -26.45 10.21 9.68
N LEU A 898 -25.93 11.10 8.83
CA LEU A 898 -25.76 10.82 7.42
C LEU A 898 -24.82 9.63 7.23
N GLY A 899 -25.16 8.80 6.25
CA GLY A 899 -24.49 7.55 5.91
C GLY A 899 -24.74 6.36 6.84
N LEU A 900 -25.44 6.56 7.97
CA LEU A 900 -25.82 5.50 8.91
C LEU A 900 -24.63 4.64 9.40
N ASP A 901 -23.43 5.22 9.52
CA ASP A 901 -22.16 4.52 9.81
C ASP A 901 -21.91 3.34 8.85
N ALA A 902 -22.06 3.58 7.55
CA ALA A 902 -21.81 2.59 6.50
C ALA A 902 -20.39 1.98 6.59
N LYS A 903 -19.39 2.76 7.02
CA LYS A 903 -18.03 2.27 7.28
C LYS A 903 -18.03 1.09 8.26
N ARG A 904 -18.92 1.08 9.27
CA ARG A 904 -19.08 -0.06 10.19
C ARG A 904 -19.94 -1.12 9.55
N TYR A 905 -21.22 -0.80 9.30
CA TYR A 905 -22.23 -1.84 9.11
C TYR A 905 -22.11 -2.56 7.77
N TRP A 906 -21.58 -1.92 6.72
CA TRP A 906 -21.38 -2.60 5.45
C TRP A 906 -20.17 -3.53 5.50
N ASN A 907 -19.09 -3.14 6.18
CA ASN A 907 -17.93 -4.00 6.39
C ASN A 907 -18.22 -5.13 7.39
N GLU A 908 -18.99 -4.87 8.45
CA GLU A 908 -19.45 -5.89 9.42
C GLU A 908 -20.38 -6.91 8.74
N GLU A 909 -21.29 -6.47 7.87
CA GLU A 909 -22.13 -7.36 7.04
C GLU A 909 -21.26 -8.26 6.14
N MET A 910 -20.29 -7.68 5.42
CA MET A 910 -19.35 -8.39 4.57
C MET A 910 -18.52 -9.42 5.34
N HIS A 911 -17.92 -9.00 6.45
CA HIS A 911 -17.15 -9.86 7.36
C HIS A 911 -18.00 -11.04 7.82
N THR A 912 -19.21 -10.75 8.32
CA THR A 912 -20.09 -11.77 8.91
C THR A 912 -20.48 -12.82 7.87
N TYR A 913 -20.80 -12.42 6.64
CA TYR A 913 -21.13 -13.39 5.58
C TYR A 913 -19.97 -14.34 5.29
N PHE A 914 -18.74 -13.81 5.19
CA PHE A 914 -17.57 -14.63 4.90
C PHE A 914 -17.17 -15.49 6.11
N HIS A 915 -17.09 -14.90 7.30
CA HIS A 915 -16.77 -15.60 8.54
C HIS A 915 -17.75 -16.73 8.85
N ASN A 916 -19.07 -16.48 8.78
CA ASN A 916 -20.08 -17.53 9.01
C ASN A 916 -19.98 -18.66 7.99
N TYR A 917 -19.57 -18.36 6.75
CA TYR A 917 -19.34 -19.40 5.76
C TYR A 917 -18.16 -20.30 6.16
N VAL A 918 -17.04 -19.70 6.53
CA VAL A 918 -15.84 -20.40 7.02
C VAL A 918 -16.16 -21.23 8.27
N ASP A 919 -16.80 -20.65 9.28
CA ASP A 919 -17.26 -21.34 10.50
C ASP A 919 -18.24 -22.49 10.18
N SER A 920 -19.17 -22.29 9.23
CA SER A 920 -20.12 -23.34 8.84
C SER A 920 -19.46 -24.59 8.24
N LEU A 921 -18.22 -24.47 7.78
CA LEU A 921 -17.39 -25.56 7.27
C LEU A 921 -16.41 -26.12 8.34
N GLY A 922 -16.42 -25.59 9.56
CA GLY A 922 -15.48 -25.96 10.62
C GLY A 922 -14.06 -25.48 10.35
N LEU A 923 -13.90 -24.37 9.63
CA LEU A 923 -12.60 -23.79 9.25
C LEU A 923 -12.16 -22.64 10.16
N ASP A 924 -12.98 -22.23 11.13
CA ASP A 924 -12.61 -21.36 12.26
C ASP A 924 -11.91 -22.22 13.32
N LEU A 925 -10.57 -22.26 13.29
CA LEU A 925 -9.76 -23.20 14.08
C LEU A 925 -9.04 -22.46 15.22
N GLU A 926 -8.27 -23.20 16.03
CA GLU A 926 -7.45 -22.55 17.06
C GLU A 926 -6.27 -21.81 16.42
N GLY A 927 -6.18 -20.49 16.64
CA GLY A 927 -5.11 -19.64 16.14
C GLY A 927 -5.66 -18.51 15.29
N GLN A 928 -4.82 -17.96 14.41
CA GLN A 928 -5.29 -17.05 13.37
C GLN A 928 -5.58 -17.82 12.09
N GLU A 929 -6.69 -17.51 11.42
CA GLU A 929 -6.97 -17.98 10.06
C GLU A 929 -6.20 -17.13 9.04
N ALA A 930 -5.61 -17.81 8.06
CA ALA A 930 -5.05 -17.19 6.87
C ALA A 930 -6.01 -17.33 5.68
N TYR A 931 -6.27 -16.22 4.98
CA TYR A 931 -7.11 -16.21 3.78
C TYR A 931 -6.31 -15.78 2.55
N ALA A 932 -6.43 -16.50 1.44
CA ALA A 932 -5.99 -15.99 0.13
C ALA A 932 -7.14 -15.99 -0.86
N ILE A 933 -7.37 -14.84 -1.47
CA ILE A 933 -8.37 -14.64 -2.52
C ILE A 933 -7.65 -14.70 -3.87
N VAL A 934 -8.00 -15.67 -4.73
CA VAL A 934 -7.47 -15.78 -6.08
C VAL A 934 -8.56 -15.43 -7.08
N ALA A 935 -8.59 -14.15 -7.46
CA ALA A 935 -9.55 -13.56 -8.38
C ALA A 935 -9.11 -12.12 -8.75
N PRO A 936 -9.45 -11.63 -9.95
CA PRO A 936 -9.17 -10.24 -10.33
C PRO A 936 -9.95 -9.28 -9.43
N ARG A 937 -9.43 -8.06 -9.26
CA ARG A 937 -10.08 -7.01 -8.44
C ARG A 937 -11.47 -6.61 -8.94
N SER A 938 -11.73 -6.80 -10.24
CA SER A 938 -13.04 -6.57 -10.86
C SER A 938 -14.10 -7.58 -10.40
N ASP A 939 -13.69 -8.78 -10.03
CA ASP A 939 -14.54 -9.87 -9.54
C ASP A 939 -14.70 -9.78 -8.02
N ILE A 940 -13.60 -10.01 -7.28
CA ILE A 940 -13.57 -9.87 -5.83
C ILE A 940 -12.79 -8.61 -5.47
N ASN A 941 -13.53 -7.60 -5.02
CA ASN A 941 -12.97 -6.29 -4.70
C ASN A 941 -12.11 -6.31 -3.42
N MET A 942 -11.01 -5.55 -3.42
CA MET A 942 -9.98 -5.48 -2.36
C MET A 942 -10.49 -5.18 -0.94
N VAL A 943 -11.70 -4.60 -0.81
CA VAL A 943 -12.27 -4.34 0.51
C VAL A 943 -12.55 -5.63 1.26
N LEU A 944 -12.96 -6.72 0.57
CA LEU A 944 -13.15 -8.03 1.20
C LEU A 944 -11.84 -8.58 1.77
N HIS A 945 -10.72 -8.36 1.07
CA HIS A 945 -9.41 -8.67 1.59
C HIS A 945 -9.14 -7.88 2.90
N SER A 946 -9.40 -6.57 2.92
CA SER A 946 -9.04 -5.71 4.06
C SER A 946 -9.82 -6.02 5.34
N VAL A 947 -11.11 -6.37 5.25
CA VAL A 947 -11.96 -6.72 6.41
C VAL A 947 -11.51 -8.01 7.11
N LEU A 948 -10.89 -8.92 6.37
CA LEU A 948 -10.43 -10.21 6.89
C LEU A 948 -9.07 -10.12 7.61
N ASN A 949 -8.47 -8.93 7.68
CA ASN A 949 -7.27 -8.67 8.46
C ASN A 949 -7.66 -8.14 9.85
N GLY A 950 -7.06 -8.68 10.92
CA GLY A 950 -7.38 -8.33 12.29
C GLY A 950 -6.71 -9.25 13.31
N ASN A 951 -7.07 -9.14 14.59
CA ASN A 951 -6.42 -9.99 15.61
C ASN A 951 -6.70 -11.49 15.43
N ASN A 952 -7.84 -11.86 14.86
CA ASN A 952 -8.20 -13.28 14.68
C ASN A 952 -7.80 -13.83 13.30
N SER A 953 -7.46 -13.00 12.32
CA SER A 953 -7.14 -13.49 10.97
C SER A 953 -6.33 -12.51 10.12
N TYR A 954 -5.76 -13.00 9.03
CA TYR A 954 -5.08 -12.18 8.04
C TYR A 954 -5.37 -12.66 6.63
N ALA A 955 -5.26 -11.76 5.65
CA ALA A 955 -5.60 -12.07 4.27
C ALA A 955 -4.61 -11.49 3.26
N GLY A 956 -4.59 -12.09 2.06
CA GLY A 956 -3.96 -11.57 0.85
C GLY A 956 -4.82 -11.85 -0.38
N GLN A 957 -4.53 -11.19 -1.50
CA GLN A 957 -5.22 -11.39 -2.77
C GLN A 957 -4.23 -11.58 -3.92
N ILE A 958 -4.53 -12.48 -4.85
CA ILE A 958 -3.83 -12.62 -6.14
C ILE A 958 -4.70 -11.95 -7.22
N PRO A 959 -4.39 -10.69 -7.62
CA PRO A 959 -5.33 -9.82 -8.34
C PRO A 959 -5.23 -9.90 -9.87
N GLY A 960 -4.70 -10.99 -10.44
CA GLY A 960 -4.32 -11.06 -11.85
C GLY A 960 -5.48 -10.92 -12.83
N ILE A 961 -5.24 -10.24 -13.95
CA ILE A 961 -6.27 -9.92 -14.97
C ILE A 961 -6.64 -11.11 -15.89
N THR A 962 -5.86 -12.20 -15.84
CA THR A 962 -6.16 -13.50 -16.48
C THR A 962 -5.77 -14.65 -15.54
N PRO A 963 -6.23 -15.90 -15.78
CA PRO A 963 -5.76 -17.07 -15.04
C PRO A 963 -4.23 -17.29 -15.16
N SER A 964 -3.67 -17.08 -16.35
CA SER A 964 -2.22 -17.16 -16.61
C SER A 964 -1.44 -16.16 -15.74
N TYR A 965 -1.91 -14.91 -15.66
CA TYR A 965 -1.33 -13.90 -14.78
C TYR A 965 -1.34 -14.36 -13.32
N SER A 966 -2.52 -14.74 -12.80
CA SER A 966 -2.65 -15.15 -11.40
C SER A 966 -1.77 -16.36 -11.09
N ASN A 967 -1.64 -17.28 -12.05
CA ASN A 967 -0.72 -18.39 -11.95
C ASN A 967 0.75 -17.95 -11.84
N ASN A 968 1.20 -16.98 -12.63
CA ASN A 968 2.57 -16.47 -12.53
C ASN A 968 2.88 -15.94 -11.13
N VAL A 969 1.95 -15.21 -10.50
CA VAL A 969 2.10 -14.73 -9.11
C VAL A 969 2.12 -15.91 -8.13
N VAL A 970 1.13 -16.83 -8.22
CA VAL A 970 1.04 -18.00 -7.33
C VAL A 970 2.29 -18.87 -7.40
N VAL A 971 2.75 -19.20 -8.60
CA VAL A 971 3.94 -20.05 -8.81
C VAL A 971 5.18 -19.35 -8.26
N ARG A 972 5.30 -18.03 -8.44
CA ARG A 972 6.39 -17.24 -7.87
C ARG A 972 6.35 -17.24 -6.34
N SER A 973 5.18 -17.15 -5.71
CA SER A 973 5.02 -17.24 -4.25
C SER A 973 5.42 -18.61 -3.70
N VAL A 974 4.88 -19.71 -4.25
CA VAL A 974 5.15 -21.07 -3.73
C VAL A 974 6.59 -21.54 -3.97
N LEU A 975 7.23 -21.08 -5.05
CA LEU A 975 8.65 -21.33 -5.36
C LEU A 975 9.59 -20.24 -4.85
N TYR A 976 9.11 -19.23 -4.11
CA TYR A 976 9.93 -18.12 -3.61
C TYR A 976 11.24 -18.59 -2.91
N PRO A 977 11.24 -19.65 -2.07
CA PRO A 977 12.48 -20.13 -1.44
C PRO A 977 13.55 -20.62 -2.43
N ALA A 978 13.19 -20.94 -3.68
CA ALA A 978 14.12 -21.26 -4.76
C ALA A 978 14.38 -20.06 -5.67
N LEU A 979 13.32 -19.40 -6.17
CA LEU A 979 13.43 -18.34 -7.18
C LEU A 979 14.20 -17.12 -6.70
N ILE A 980 14.18 -16.80 -5.40
CA ILE A 980 14.97 -15.69 -4.86
C ILE A 980 16.48 -15.88 -5.05
N PHE A 981 16.96 -17.12 -5.21
CA PHE A 981 18.38 -17.39 -5.48
C PHE A 981 18.80 -17.08 -6.92
N ALA A 982 17.84 -16.96 -7.85
CA ALA A 982 18.09 -16.45 -9.20
C ALA A 982 18.44 -14.96 -9.18
N ASN A 983 17.99 -14.22 -8.17
CA ASN A 983 18.33 -12.82 -8.00
C ASN A 983 19.80 -12.68 -7.54
N PRO A 984 20.69 -12.09 -8.37
CA PRO A 984 22.11 -11.93 -8.02
C PRO A 984 22.30 -10.96 -6.85
N ASN A 985 21.35 -10.05 -6.63
CA ASN A 985 21.36 -9.02 -5.60
C ASN A 985 20.32 -9.27 -4.50
N ARG A 986 19.91 -10.53 -4.27
CA ARG A 986 18.96 -10.91 -3.21
C ARG A 986 19.35 -10.46 -1.79
N ASN A 987 20.63 -10.29 -1.50
CA ASN A 987 21.09 -9.79 -0.20
C ASN A 987 20.96 -8.26 -0.08
N SER A 988 20.62 -7.56 -1.16
CA SER A 988 20.40 -6.12 -1.15
C SER A 988 18.93 -5.78 -0.90
N THR A 989 18.72 -4.76 -0.10
CA THR A 989 17.43 -4.12 0.16
C THR A 989 17.52 -2.65 -0.25
N THR A 990 16.40 -2.03 -0.57
CA THR A 990 16.37 -0.63 -1.04
C THR A 990 15.11 0.09 -0.60
N SER A 991 15.13 1.42 -0.65
CA SER A 991 13.97 2.25 -0.35
C SER A 991 13.99 3.54 -1.17
N SER A 992 12.84 4.20 -1.25
CA SER A 992 12.69 5.57 -1.71
C SER A 992 11.88 6.35 -0.68
N LEU A 993 12.58 6.90 0.31
CA LEU A 993 12.01 7.69 1.39
C LEU A 993 11.90 9.16 0.97
N MET A 994 10.80 9.52 0.32
CA MET A 994 10.54 10.87 -0.16
C MET A 994 9.80 11.69 0.89
N ASN A 995 8.66 11.18 1.36
CA ASN A 995 7.90 11.79 2.44
C ASN A 995 7.81 10.82 3.59
N TYR A 996 8.42 11.18 4.71
CA TYR A 996 8.51 10.30 5.87
C TYR A 996 8.52 11.12 7.16
N PRO A 997 7.99 10.58 8.27
CA PRO A 997 8.07 11.19 9.58
C PRO A 997 9.36 10.78 10.31
N GLU A 998 9.85 11.67 11.16
CA GLU A 998 10.90 11.36 12.13
C GLU A 998 10.50 11.97 13.49
N ALA A 999 10.35 11.13 14.51
CA ALA A 999 9.86 11.51 15.84
C ALA A 999 8.49 12.24 15.84
N ASN A 1000 7.67 12.05 14.81
CA ASN A 1000 6.28 12.53 14.80
C ASN A 1000 5.35 11.49 15.42
N SER A 1001 4.24 11.92 16.02
CA SER A 1001 3.40 11.04 16.84
C SER A 1001 1.93 11.01 16.45
N PHE A 1002 1.30 9.87 16.68
CA PHE A 1002 -0.13 9.66 16.48
C PHE A 1002 -0.78 9.00 17.70
N LEU A 1003 -2.06 9.26 17.93
CA LEU A 1003 -2.84 8.63 19.01
C LEU A 1003 -3.59 7.43 18.44
N LEU A 1004 -3.20 6.22 18.83
CA LEU A 1004 -3.79 4.98 18.33
C LEU A 1004 -5.06 4.58 19.12
N ASN A 1005 -5.74 3.53 18.65
CA ASN A 1005 -7.02 3.07 19.20
C ASN A 1005 -6.95 2.67 20.68
N ASP A 1006 -5.78 2.26 21.18
CA ASP A 1006 -5.54 1.94 22.59
C ASP A 1006 -5.46 3.17 23.51
N GLY A 1007 -5.57 4.38 22.94
CA GLY A 1007 -5.49 5.65 23.65
C GLY A 1007 -4.06 6.07 24.02
N LYS A 1008 -3.03 5.40 23.50
CA LYS A 1008 -1.62 5.79 23.70
C LYS A 1008 -1.05 6.49 22.47
N ARG A 1009 -0.05 7.33 22.74
CA ARG A 1009 0.70 8.07 21.73
C ARG A 1009 1.94 7.28 21.32
N TYR A 1010 2.05 7.01 20.03
CA TYR A 1010 3.19 6.31 19.41
C TYR A 1010 3.96 7.28 18.52
N TYR A 1011 5.24 7.02 18.31
CA TYR A 1011 6.15 7.88 17.53
C TYR A 1011 6.71 7.07 16.35
N ALA A 1012 6.64 7.65 15.16
CA ALA A 1012 7.27 7.10 13.95
C ALA A 1012 8.74 7.50 13.89
N TYR A 1013 9.60 6.57 13.50
CA TYR A 1013 11.03 6.80 13.30
C TYR A 1013 11.48 6.15 11.98
N SER A 1014 10.70 6.38 10.93
CA SER A 1014 10.70 5.50 9.76
C SER A 1014 12.03 5.41 9.04
N SER A 1015 12.80 6.50 8.99
CA SER A 1015 14.12 6.44 8.37
C SER A 1015 15.11 5.58 9.18
N SER A 1016 15.04 5.67 10.51
CA SER A 1016 15.87 4.90 11.44
C SER A 1016 15.45 3.42 11.46
N VAL A 1017 14.15 3.16 11.50
CA VAL A 1017 13.58 1.80 11.48
C VAL A 1017 13.86 1.11 10.15
N VAL A 1018 13.66 1.78 9.02
CA VAL A 1018 13.98 1.24 7.69
C VAL A 1018 15.46 0.89 7.61
N LYS A 1019 16.39 1.80 7.97
CA LYS A 1019 17.84 1.50 7.93
C LYS A 1019 18.17 0.24 8.77
N SER A 1020 17.67 0.17 10.00
CA SER A 1020 17.93 -0.94 10.92
C SER A 1020 17.34 -2.27 10.42
N THR A 1021 16.06 -2.28 10.05
CA THR A 1021 15.35 -3.49 9.62
C THR A 1021 15.81 -3.97 8.25
N PHE A 1022 16.08 -3.06 7.30
CA PHE A 1022 16.51 -3.40 5.94
C PHE A 1022 17.97 -3.86 5.88
N SER A 1023 18.78 -3.50 6.88
CA SER A 1023 20.16 -3.99 7.04
C SER A 1023 20.27 -5.19 7.98
N SER A 1024 19.17 -5.63 8.60
CA SER A 1024 19.16 -6.75 9.54
C SER A 1024 19.53 -8.07 8.86
N HIS A 1025 20.07 -9.00 9.64
CA HIS A 1025 20.52 -10.32 9.16
C HIS A 1025 21.55 -10.24 8.02
N LEU A 1026 22.45 -9.26 8.09
CA LEU A 1026 23.54 -9.03 7.12
C LEU A 1026 23.06 -8.70 5.70
N ARG A 1027 21.88 -8.07 5.60
CA ARG A 1027 21.39 -7.49 4.33
C ARG A 1027 22.13 -6.17 4.05
N THR A 1028 22.41 -5.89 2.78
CA THR A 1028 23.03 -4.63 2.36
C THR A 1028 21.96 -3.62 1.94
N TYR A 1029 21.78 -2.58 2.73
CA TYR A 1029 20.79 -1.54 2.45
C TYR A 1029 21.33 -0.43 1.53
N ASN A 1030 20.61 -0.17 0.43
CA ASN A 1030 20.91 0.88 -0.55
C ASN A 1030 19.65 1.70 -0.87
N GLY A 1031 19.37 2.75 -0.11
CA GLY A 1031 18.26 3.67 -0.42
C GLY A 1031 18.61 4.60 -1.59
N HIS A 1032 17.61 4.99 -2.37
CA HIS A 1032 17.75 5.92 -3.50
C HIS A 1032 16.55 6.86 -3.61
N THR A 1033 16.82 8.13 -3.88
CA THR A 1033 15.79 9.17 -4.04
C THR A 1033 15.69 9.70 -5.46
N PHE A 1034 16.76 9.61 -6.26
CA PHE A 1034 16.67 9.86 -7.70
C PHE A 1034 16.06 8.70 -8.46
N TRP A 1035 15.27 9.04 -9.48
CA TRP A 1035 14.63 8.05 -10.36
C TRP A 1035 15.66 7.13 -11.03
N VAL A 1036 16.75 7.67 -11.58
CA VAL A 1036 17.76 6.87 -12.31
C VAL A 1036 18.46 5.86 -11.42
N ALA A 1037 18.84 6.27 -10.21
CA ALA A 1037 19.51 5.39 -9.25
C ALA A 1037 18.56 4.33 -8.71
N HIS A 1038 17.31 4.71 -8.42
CA HIS A 1038 16.25 3.77 -8.07
C HIS A 1038 16.00 2.74 -9.19
N LEU A 1039 15.83 3.21 -10.43
CA LEU A 1039 15.60 2.36 -11.61
C LEU A 1039 16.73 1.35 -11.81
N GLU A 1040 17.98 1.79 -11.70
CA GLU A 1040 19.13 0.89 -11.82
C GLU A 1040 19.13 -0.17 -10.72
N ARG A 1041 18.88 0.22 -9.46
CA ARG A 1041 18.80 -0.72 -8.34
C ARG A 1041 17.68 -1.74 -8.55
N MET A 1042 16.49 -1.31 -8.96
CA MET A 1042 15.36 -2.21 -9.18
C MET A 1042 15.65 -3.20 -10.32
N ASN A 1043 16.21 -2.73 -11.44
CA ASN A 1043 16.57 -3.59 -12.58
C ASN A 1043 17.78 -4.50 -12.31
N ALA A 1044 18.68 -4.12 -11.40
CA ALA A 1044 19.75 -4.99 -10.91
C ALA A 1044 19.22 -6.09 -9.96
N GLY A 1045 18.08 -5.84 -9.31
CA GLY A 1045 17.43 -6.72 -8.35
C GLY A 1045 17.68 -6.30 -6.89
N ALA A 1046 16.69 -6.57 -6.05
CA ALA A 1046 16.74 -6.47 -4.59
C ALA A 1046 15.78 -7.50 -3.99
N SER A 1047 15.94 -7.90 -2.72
CA SER A 1047 14.93 -8.73 -2.05
C SER A 1047 13.75 -7.94 -1.52
N VAL A 1048 13.98 -6.70 -1.07
CA VAL A 1048 12.96 -5.82 -0.48
C VAL A 1048 13.07 -4.41 -1.02
N TYR A 1049 11.94 -3.80 -1.36
CA TYR A 1049 11.81 -2.38 -1.68
C TYR A 1049 10.73 -1.73 -0.82
N TYR A 1050 11.01 -0.56 -0.24
CA TYR A 1050 10.01 0.27 0.42
C TYR A 1050 9.93 1.69 -0.17
N TYR A 1051 8.74 2.11 -0.58
CA TYR A 1051 8.46 3.48 -0.97
C TYR A 1051 7.67 4.21 0.12
N SER A 1052 8.10 5.42 0.47
CA SER A 1052 7.38 6.32 1.38
C SER A 1052 7.28 7.68 0.73
N GLY A 1053 6.09 8.11 0.31
CA GLY A 1053 5.98 9.33 -0.48
C GLY A 1053 4.57 9.76 -0.83
N HIS A 1054 4.46 10.76 -1.71
CA HIS A 1054 3.17 11.15 -2.25
C HIS A 1054 2.65 10.07 -3.19
N GLY A 1055 1.55 9.43 -2.81
CA GLY A 1055 0.69 8.77 -3.78
C GLY A 1055 -0.10 9.85 -4.50
N THR A 1056 0.25 10.18 -5.73
CA THR A 1056 -0.37 11.24 -6.55
C THR A 1056 -1.76 10.80 -7.05
N GLY A 1057 -2.63 10.40 -6.12
CA GLY A 1057 -3.86 9.68 -6.46
C GLY A 1057 -3.60 8.25 -6.95
N GLY A 1058 -2.42 7.67 -6.70
CA GLY A 1058 -2.06 6.35 -7.25
C GLY A 1058 -1.60 6.38 -8.71
N SER A 1059 -1.26 7.55 -9.24
CA SER A 1059 -0.79 7.71 -10.63
C SER A 1059 0.72 7.49 -10.81
N GLY A 1060 1.52 7.58 -9.74
CA GLY A 1060 2.96 7.40 -9.86
C GLY A 1060 3.71 7.50 -8.54
N MET A 1061 5.03 7.48 -8.66
CA MET A 1061 5.99 7.61 -7.56
C MET A 1061 6.73 8.94 -7.64
N SER A 1062 6.83 9.61 -6.50
CA SER A 1062 7.71 10.77 -6.35
C SER A 1062 9.19 10.36 -6.39
N ALA A 1063 10.01 11.14 -7.07
CA ALA A 1063 11.47 11.07 -7.05
C ALA A 1063 12.05 12.48 -6.88
N MET A 1064 13.31 12.55 -6.46
CA MET A 1064 14.04 13.80 -6.42
C MET A 1064 14.23 14.30 -7.87
N TYR A 1065 13.85 15.55 -8.13
CA TYR A 1065 13.80 16.11 -9.49
C TYR A 1065 15.21 16.26 -10.09
N GLU A 1066 15.46 15.84 -11.33
CA GLU A 1066 16.76 16.13 -11.96
C GLU A 1066 16.83 17.60 -12.37
N GLN A 1067 17.89 18.30 -11.95
CA GLN A 1067 18.02 19.71 -12.29
C GLN A 1067 18.08 19.90 -13.82
N ASN A 1068 17.16 20.72 -14.36
CA ASN A 1068 17.09 21.06 -15.78
C ASN A 1068 16.88 22.57 -15.98
N GLU A 1069 16.75 23.02 -17.24
CA GLU A 1069 16.57 24.43 -17.59
C GLU A 1069 15.26 25.07 -17.05
N HIS A 1070 14.39 24.28 -16.43
CA HIS A 1070 13.14 24.71 -15.81
C HIS A 1070 13.21 24.77 -14.27
N SER A 1071 14.33 24.38 -13.65
CA SER A 1071 14.52 24.49 -12.20
C SER A 1071 14.75 25.96 -11.78
N ASN A 1072 13.98 26.48 -10.82
CA ASN A 1072 14.11 27.85 -10.30
C ASN A 1072 15.28 28.05 -9.29
N TYR A 1073 16.24 27.13 -9.27
CA TYR A 1073 17.37 27.10 -8.33
C TYR A 1073 18.71 27.35 -9.05
N PRO A 1074 19.79 27.78 -8.34
CA PRO A 1074 21.11 28.01 -8.94
C PRO A 1074 21.63 26.77 -9.68
N ASP A 1075 22.50 26.91 -10.69
CA ASP A 1075 23.14 25.83 -11.50
C ASP A 1075 23.91 24.79 -10.65
N GLN A 1076 23.23 24.03 -9.79
CA GLN A 1076 23.77 23.08 -8.82
C GLN A 1076 23.26 21.67 -9.11
N ILE A 1077 24.20 20.78 -9.44
CA ILE A 1077 23.96 19.35 -9.49
C ILE A 1077 23.47 18.88 -8.11
N TRP A 1078 22.29 18.29 -8.07
CA TRP A 1078 21.76 17.62 -6.88
C TRP A 1078 22.42 16.24 -6.71
N TRP A 1079 22.63 15.81 -5.47
CA TRP A 1079 23.36 14.59 -5.14
C TRP A 1079 22.36 13.57 -4.60
N ASP A 1080 22.46 12.31 -5.05
CA ASP A 1080 21.60 11.24 -4.54
C ASP A 1080 21.91 10.94 -3.07
N ALA A 1081 20.91 10.40 -2.40
CA ALA A 1081 20.96 10.04 -1.02
C ALA A 1081 20.01 8.87 -0.73
N TRP A 1082 20.25 8.22 0.40
CA TRP A 1082 19.45 7.09 0.81
C TRP A 1082 18.05 7.46 1.34
N ARG A 1083 17.82 8.74 1.67
CA ARG A 1083 16.51 9.31 2.03
C ARG A 1083 16.41 10.77 1.59
N GLY A 1084 15.19 11.27 1.37
CA GLY A 1084 14.92 12.61 0.84
C GLY A 1084 15.03 13.73 1.87
N TYR A 1085 15.18 14.98 1.40
CA TYR A 1085 15.43 16.19 2.20
C TYR A 1085 14.62 17.42 1.71
N MET A 1086 14.36 18.39 2.59
CA MET A 1086 13.60 19.62 2.27
C MET A 1086 14.51 20.75 1.74
N TYR A 1087 14.65 20.90 0.42
CA TYR A 1087 15.54 21.89 -0.21
C TYR A 1087 15.00 23.32 -0.27
N ASP A 1088 13.69 23.51 -0.11
CA ASP A 1088 13.00 24.80 -0.17
C ASP A 1088 13.37 25.78 0.95
N ASN A 1089 13.69 25.24 2.12
CA ASN A 1089 14.26 25.97 3.25
C ASN A 1089 15.76 25.71 3.42
N TRP A 1090 16.38 25.02 2.45
CA TRP A 1090 17.73 24.45 2.56
C TRP A 1090 17.92 23.71 3.88
N ARG A 1091 16.86 22.99 4.29
CA ARG A 1091 16.85 22.13 5.47
C ARG A 1091 17.46 20.80 5.06
N MET A 1092 18.73 20.64 5.41
CA MET A 1092 19.49 19.43 5.08
C MET A 1092 19.01 18.25 5.93
N VAL A 1093 19.46 17.04 5.55
CA VAL A 1093 19.21 15.70 6.11
C VAL A 1093 18.80 15.59 7.59
N ARG A 1094 19.31 16.44 8.48
CA ARG A 1094 19.09 16.38 9.93
C ARG A 1094 18.60 17.69 10.55
N ASP A 1095 18.23 18.70 9.77
CA ASP A 1095 17.51 19.87 10.29
C ASP A 1095 16.13 19.48 10.84
N VAL A 1096 15.62 18.31 10.43
CA VAL A 1096 14.44 17.64 11.00
C VAL A 1096 14.88 16.67 12.10
N ILE A 1097 15.17 17.20 13.29
CA ILE A 1097 15.37 16.38 14.52
C ILE A 1097 14.03 15.78 15.01
N SER A 1098 12.92 16.40 14.59
CA SER A 1098 11.56 15.94 14.79
C SER A 1098 10.62 16.62 13.80
N GLY A 1099 9.70 15.88 13.18
CA GLY A 1099 8.71 16.40 12.25
C GLY A 1099 8.57 15.54 10.99
N ASN A 1100 7.83 16.04 10.02
CA ASN A 1100 7.67 15.38 8.73
C ASN A 1100 8.59 16.01 7.69
N VAL A 1101 9.20 15.18 6.84
CA VAL A 1101 9.87 15.60 5.60
C VAL A 1101 8.84 15.51 4.48
N TRP A 1102 8.63 16.61 3.75
CA TRP A 1102 7.61 16.73 2.71
C TRP A 1102 8.21 17.44 1.49
N PHE A 1103 8.13 16.81 0.33
CA PHE A 1103 8.31 17.49 -0.93
C PHE A 1103 6.95 18.03 -1.39
N ASN A 1104 6.88 19.25 -1.92
CA ASN A 1104 5.62 19.85 -2.39
C ASN A 1104 5.70 20.01 -3.91
N PRO A 1105 4.64 19.71 -4.66
CA PRO A 1105 4.79 19.73 -6.11
C PRO A 1105 4.90 21.15 -6.70
N GLU A 1106 4.76 22.23 -5.93
CA GLU A 1106 4.93 23.63 -6.38
C GLU A 1106 6.36 24.16 -6.26
N PRO A 1107 6.84 24.94 -7.25
CA PRO A 1107 8.05 25.74 -7.07
C PRO A 1107 7.95 26.63 -5.81
N PRO A 1108 9.01 26.71 -5.01
CA PRO A 1108 10.34 26.18 -5.29
C PRO A 1108 10.49 24.67 -4.97
N MET A 1109 9.61 24.04 -4.18
CA MET A 1109 9.71 22.66 -3.64
C MET A 1109 9.63 21.46 -4.62
N LEU A 1110 9.84 21.66 -5.92
CA LEU A 1110 9.50 20.70 -6.98
C LEU A 1110 10.19 19.33 -6.81
N TYR A 1111 9.37 18.27 -6.70
CA TYR A 1111 9.80 16.88 -6.90
C TYR A 1111 9.32 16.38 -8.26
N ASP A 1112 10.00 15.36 -8.78
CA ASP A 1112 9.59 14.67 -9.99
C ASP A 1112 8.53 13.60 -9.66
N ILE A 1113 7.58 13.40 -10.56
CA ILE A 1113 6.57 12.34 -10.44
C ILE A 1113 6.68 11.46 -11.66
N VAL A 1114 7.16 10.24 -11.41
CA VAL A 1114 7.26 9.20 -12.43
C VAL A 1114 5.95 8.42 -12.41
N HIS A 1115 5.12 8.69 -13.42
CA HIS A 1115 3.84 8.00 -13.61
C HIS A 1115 4.05 6.50 -13.80
N TYR A 1116 3.13 5.65 -13.32
CA TYR A 1116 3.28 4.18 -13.39
C TYR A 1116 3.39 3.63 -14.81
N LYS A 1117 2.84 4.32 -15.81
CA LYS A 1117 3.15 4.09 -17.24
C LYS A 1117 4.67 4.04 -17.51
N TRP A 1118 5.40 5.04 -17.04
CA TRP A 1118 6.84 5.13 -17.26
C TRP A 1118 7.61 4.17 -16.36
N VAL A 1119 7.07 3.85 -15.18
CA VAL A 1119 7.62 2.78 -14.35
C VAL A 1119 7.55 1.45 -15.10
N ASP A 1120 6.38 1.12 -15.66
CA ASP A 1120 6.13 -0.08 -16.46
C ASP A 1120 7.05 -0.15 -17.70
N GLU A 1121 7.18 0.94 -18.45
CA GLU A 1121 8.05 0.98 -19.64
C GLU A 1121 9.54 0.77 -19.32
N ASN A 1122 10.02 1.24 -18.16
CA ASN A 1122 11.44 1.22 -17.82
C ASN A 1122 11.86 0.03 -16.95
N PHE A 1123 10.92 -0.57 -16.23
CA PHE A 1123 11.20 -1.74 -15.41
C PHE A 1123 11.51 -2.96 -16.27
N GLN A 1124 12.29 -3.86 -15.67
CA GLN A 1124 12.60 -5.18 -16.18
C GLN A 1124 12.24 -6.19 -15.10
N ASN A 1125 12.66 -7.45 -15.25
CA ASN A 1125 12.46 -8.47 -14.22
C ASN A 1125 13.02 -8.03 -12.85
N LEU A 1126 12.14 -7.85 -11.87
CA LEU A 1126 12.41 -7.51 -10.48
C LEU A 1126 12.85 -8.70 -9.62
N ARG A 1127 12.84 -9.92 -10.20
CA ARG A 1127 13.42 -11.16 -9.64
C ARG A 1127 12.94 -11.49 -8.24
N SER A 1128 11.61 -11.56 -8.09
CA SER A 1128 10.92 -11.90 -6.85
C SER A 1128 11.18 -10.90 -5.71
N ASN A 1129 11.29 -9.62 -6.03
CA ASN A 1129 11.33 -8.54 -5.04
C ASN A 1129 10.02 -8.46 -4.25
N ALA A 1130 10.10 -8.24 -2.93
CA ALA A 1130 8.95 -7.91 -2.09
C ALA A 1130 8.80 -6.38 -1.98
N VAL A 1131 7.65 -5.87 -2.38
CA VAL A 1131 7.40 -4.42 -2.50
C VAL A 1131 6.48 -3.95 -1.39
N PHE A 1132 6.90 -2.91 -0.67
CA PHE A 1132 6.15 -2.24 0.39
C PHE A 1132 5.94 -0.77 0.02
N TYR A 1133 4.78 -0.23 0.35
CA TYR A 1133 4.34 1.06 -0.16
C TYR A 1133 3.50 1.84 0.87
N MET A 1134 4.03 2.98 1.30
CA MET A 1134 3.28 4.00 2.06
C MET A 1134 2.98 5.16 1.12
N SER A 1135 1.73 5.22 0.65
CA SER A 1135 1.25 6.26 -0.25
C SER A 1135 -0.28 6.28 -0.30
N CYS A 1136 -0.88 7.40 -0.72
CA CYS A 1136 -2.32 7.43 -0.96
C CYS A 1136 -2.68 6.70 -2.26
N THR A 1137 -3.72 5.87 -2.21
CA THR A 1137 -4.54 5.31 -3.31
C THR A 1137 -3.81 4.38 -4.28
N THR A 1138 -2.49 4.19 -4.16
CA THR A 1138 -1.73 3.29 -5.05
C THR A 1138 -2.32 1.88 -5.03
N GLY A 1139 -2.73 1.34 -3.88
CA GLY A 1139 -3.30 0.00 -3.78
C GLY A 1139 -4.65 -0.21 -4.50
N ASP A 1140 -5.45 0.83 -4.76
CA ASP A 1140 -6.65 0.74 -5.62
C ASP A 1140 -6.36 1.12 -7.08
N GLY A 1141 -5.29 1.89 -7.32
CA GLY A 1141 -4.76 2.13 -8.65
C GLY A 1141 -4.11 0.90 -9.28
N ASP A 1142 -3.42 1.09 -10.41
CA ASP A 1142 -2.77 0.01 -11.15
C ASP A 1142 -1.27 -0.13 -10.84
N GLY A 1143 -0.72 0.73 -9.98
CA GLY A 1143 0.67 0.65 -9.52
C GLY A 1143 1.08 -0.74 -9.01
N PRO A 1144 0.30 -1.42 -8.14
CA PRO A 1144 0.64 -2.76 -7.66
C PRO A 1144 0.75 -3.79 -8.79
N LEU A 1145 -0.12 -3.69 -9.80
CA LEU A 1145 -0.09 -4.60 -10.94
C LEU A 1145 1.19 -4.41 -11.74
N VAL A 1146 1.63 -3.16 -11.98
CA VAL A 1146 2.92 -2.87 -12.64
C VAL A 1146 4.09 -3.57 -11.94
N PHE A 1147 4.17 -3.57 -10.60
CA PHE A 1147 5.25 -4.31 -9.93
C PHE A 1147 5.15 -5.82 -10.11
N LEU A 1148 3.93 -6.38 -10.08
CA LEU A 1148 3.70 -7.81 -10.26
C LEU A 1148 3.99 -8.26 -11.70
N ASP A 1149 3.65 -7.44 -12.70
CA ASP A 1149 3.92 -7.67 -14.14
C ASP A 1149 5.42 -7.88 -14.39
N HIS A 1150 6.23 -7.11 -13.66
CA HIS A 1150 7.69 -7.15 -13.73
C HIS A 1150 8.32 -8.18 -12.77
N GLY A 1151 7.55 -9.09 -12.18
CA GLY A 1151 8.09 -10.22 -11.42
C GLY A 1151 8.36 -9.96 -9.94
N ALA A 1152 7.71 -8.97 -9.32
CA ALA A 1152 7.62 -8.90 -7.86
C ALA A 1152 6.86 -10.13 -7.31
N VAL A 1153 7.20 -10.56 -6.09
CA VAL A 1153 6.55 -11.70 -5.42
C VAL A 1153 5.34 -11.29 -4.59
N LEU A 1154 5.34 -10.05 -4.10
CA LEU A 1154 4.31 -9.50 -3.23
C LEU A 1154 4.33 -7.97 -3.32
N TRP A 1155 3.15 -7.36 -3.21
CA TRP A 1155 2.97 -5.93 -3.01
C TRP A 1155 2.11 -5.66 -1.75
N TYR A 1156 2.58 -4.81 -0.86
CA TYR A 1156 1.87 -4.36 0.34
C TYR A 1156 1.75 -2.83 0.34
N GLY A 1157 0.57 -2.28 0.65
CA GLY A 1157 0.43 -0.84 0.76
C GLY A 1157 -1.01 -0.34 0.90
N ASN A 1158 -1.19 0.99 0.92
CA ASN A 1158 -2.51 1.58 1.13
C ASN A 1158 -3.31 1.70 -0.18
N ALA A 1159 -4.54 1.18 -0.20
CA ALA A 1159 -5.50 1.31 -1.30
C ALA A 1159 -6.40 2.55 -1.19
N ASN A 1160 -6.45 3.21 -0.03
CA ASN A 1160 -7.11 4.50 0.14
C ASN A 1160 -6.12 5.52 0.71
N THR A 1161 -6.33 6.12 1.88
CA THR A 1161 -5.31 7.03 2.42
C THR A 1161 -4.15 6.28 3.08
N GLY A 1162 -2.91 6.66 2.75
CA GLY A 1162 -1.72 6.38 3.56
C GLY A 1162 -1.44 7.61 4.44
N LEU A 1163 -1.92 7.57 5.68
CA LEU A 1163 -1.91 8.75 6.55
C LEU A 1163 -0.59 8.84 7.31
N CYS A 1164 0.22 9.86 7.05
CA CYS A 1164 1.44 10.10 7.82
C CYS A 1164 1.14 10.90 9.12
N PRO A 1165 1.65 10.50 10.31
CA PRO A 1165 2.57 9.37 10.57
C PRO A 1165 1.87 8.07 11.00
N GLU A 1166 0.54 7.97 10.88
CA GLU A 1166 -0.23 6.82 11.36
C GLU A 1166 0.11 5.52 10.62
N ALA A 1167 0.08 5.52 9.28
CA ALA A 1167 0.47 4.39 8.45
C ALA A 1167 1.95 4.04 8.62
N ASP A 1168 2.82 5.05 8.73
CA ASP A 1168 4.25 4.88 8.98
C ASP A 1168 4.54 4.13 10.29
N ILE A 1169 3.78 4.40 11.36
CA ILE A 1169 3.90 3.66 12.63
C ILE A 1169 3.56 2.18 12.43
N GLY A 1170 2.52 1.89 11.65
CA GLY A 1170 2.14 0.51 11.33
C GLY A 1170 3.22 -0.20 10.52
N ASP A 1171 3.76 0.46 9.50
CA ASP A 1171 4.80 -0.08 8.62
C ASP A 1171 6.13 -0.29 9.37
N ASP A 1172 6.52 0.64 10.25
CA ASP A 1172 7.69 0.51 11.13
C ASP A 1172 7.61 -0.78 11.97
N GLU A 1173 6.44 -1.10 12.52
CA GLU A 1173 6.24 -2.33 13.29
C GLU A 1173 6.18 -3.57 12.38
N VAL A 1174 5.55 -3.49 11.21
CA VAL A 1174 5.55 -4.59 10.22
C VAL A 1174 6.98 -4.96 9.85
N PHE A 1175 7.86 -3.99 9.56
CA PHE A 1175 9.24 -4.26 9.17
C PHE A 1175 10.06 -4.92 10.29
N LYS A 1176 9.83 -4.56 11.55
CA LYS A 1176 10.48 -5.24 12.68
C LYS A 1176 10.05 -6.70 12.75
N GLU A 1177 8.75 -6.96 12.66
CA GLU A 1177 8.21 -8.32 12.73
C GLU A 1177 8.65 -9.18 11.53
N THR A 1178 8.65 -8.64 10.30
CA THR A 1178 8.97 -9.41 9.10
C THR A 1178 10.47 -9.56 8.86
N LEU A 1179 11.25 -8.48 9.00
CA LEU A 1179 12.66 -8.47 8.58
C LEU A 1179 13.61 -8.88 9.69
N ILE A 1180 13.27 -8.61 10.96
CA ILE A 1180 14.08 -8.97 12.14
C ILE A 1180 13.59 -10.29 12.76
N HIS A 1181 12.28 -10.46 12.95
CA HIS A 1181 11.71 -11.62 13.64
C HIS A 1181 11.25 -12.76 12.71
N GLY A 1182 11.10 -12.50 11.41
CA GLY A 1182 10.78 -13.52 10.41
C GLY A 1182 9.33 -13.98 10.44
N GLU A 1183 8.43 -13.12 10.93
CA GLU A 1183 6.99 -13.32 10.78
C GLU A 1183 6.59 -13.16 9.30
N SER A 1184 5.49 -13.82 8.92
CA SER A 1184 4.90 -13.57 7.60
C SER A 1184 4.30 -12.16 7.52
N VAL A 1185 4.24 -11.60 6.31
CA VAL A 1185 3.71 -10.24 6.08
C VAL A 1185 2.28 -10.07 6.64
N GLY A 1186 1.41 -11.06 6.43
CA GLY A 1186 0.05 -11.06 6.94
C GLY A 1186 -0.03 -11.09 8.46
N VAL A 1187 0.74 -11.97 9.11
CA VAL A 1187 0.79 -12.04 10.58
C VAL A 1187 1.29 -10.72 11.18
N ALA A 1188 2.37 -10.15 10.62
CA ALA A 1188 2.90 -8.88 11.08
C ALA A 1188 1.86 -7.75 10.99
N TRP A 1189 1.16 -7.64 9.86
CA TRP A 1189 0.12 -6.63 9.66
C TRP A 1189 -1.10 -6.85 10.58
N SER A 1190 -1.50 -8.10 10.80
CA SER A 1190 -2.65 -8.46 11.65
C SER A 1190 -2.54 -7.89 13.08
N LYS A 1191 -1.32 -7.84 13.63
CA LYS A 1191 -1.01 -7.29 14.96
C LYS A 1191 -1.29 -5.78 15.05
N GLN A 1192 -1.27 -5.06 13.92
CA GLN A 1192 -1.44 -3.62 13.84
C GLN A 1192 -2.89 -3.19 13.56
N VAL A 1193 -3.70 -4.03 12.91
CA VAL A 1193 -5.04 -3.62 12.43
C VAL A 1193 -5.90 -2.99 13.53
N TRP A 1194 -5.98 -3.58 14.72
CA TRP A 1194 -6.87 -3.06 15.78
C TRP A 1194 -6.37 -1.75 16.40
N LEU A 1195 -5.07 -1.45 16.32
CA LEU A 1195 -4.48 -0.20 16.79
C LEU A 1195 -4.77 0.96 15.84
N HIS A 1196 -4.80 0.66 14.54
CA HIS A 1196 -4.86 1.63 13.45
C HIS A 1196 -6.28 1.79 12.90
N TYR A 1197 -6.97 0.67 12.69
CA TYR A 1197 -8.24 0.58 11.97
C TYR A 1197 -9.32 -0.16 12.77
N ARG A 1198 -10.52 -0.23 12.18
CA ARG A 1198 -11.63 -1.03 12.71
C ARG A 1198 -11.32 -2.51 12.47
N ASP A 1199 -11.07 -3.24 13.54
CA ASP A 1199 -10.85 -4.70 13.50
C ASP A 1199 -12.19 -5.45 13.53
N PHE A 1200 -12.68 -5.82 12.35
CA PHE A 1200 -13.96 -6.55 12.19
C PHE A 1200 -13.87 -8.01 12.65
N THR A 1201 -12.66 -8.56 12.76
CA THR A 1201 -12.43 -9.95 13.19
C THR A 1201 -12.74 -10.14 14.67
N THR A 1202 -12.62 -9.07 15.48
CA THR A 1202 -12.98 -9.07 16.90
C THR A 1202 -14.27 -8.30 17.18
N GLY A 1203 -14.58 -7.26 16.39
CA GLY A 1203 -15.70 -6.36 16.64
C GLY A 1203 -15.58 -5.58 17.97
N ASP A 1204 -14.38 -5.53 18.56
CA ASP A 1204 -14.16 -4.89 19.86
C ASP A 1204 -14.40 -3.37 19.79
N ASN A 1205 -15.04 -2.83 20.82
CA ASN A 1205 -15.38 -1.40 20.83
C ASN A 1205 -14.13 -0.48 20.82
N THR A 1206 -12.99 -0.95 21.32
CA THR A 1206 -11.73 -0.18 21.32
C THR A 1206 -11.25 0.06 19.89
N SER A 1207 -11.30 -0.94 19.02
CA SER A 1207 -10.96 -0.78 17.61
C SER A 1207 -12.10 -0.13 16.81
N MET A 1208 -13.36 -0.46 17.09
CA MET A 1208 -14.50 0.09 16.35
C MET A 1208 -14.66 1.61 16.52
N TYR A 1209 -14.30 2.15 17.68
CA TYR A 1209 -14.55 3.54 18.08
C TYR A 1209 -13.31 4.26 18.64
N GLY A 1210 -12.13 3.65 18.53
CA GLY A 1210 -10.87 4.24 18.98
C GLY A 1210 -10.46 5.49 18.19
N PRO A 1211 -9.54 6.30 18.74
CA PRO A 1211 -9.12 7.56 18.11
C PRO A 1211 -8.65 7.44 16.66
N ALA A 1212 -7.89 6.40 16.30
CA ALA A 1212 -7.38 6.22 14.95
C ALA A 1212 -8.51 5.83 13.98
N SER A 1213 -9.38 4.93 14.39
CA SER A 1213 -10.53 4.50 13.58
C SER A 1213 -11.58 5.59 13.35
N MET A 1214 -11.68 6.54 14.29
CA MET A 1214 -12.55 7.72 14.21
C MET A 1214 -11.86 8.94 13.60
N TYR A 1215 -10.63 8.80 13.12
CA TYR A 1215 -10.01 9.84 12.32
C TYR A 1215 -10.84 10.02 11.04
N PRO A 1216 -11.12 11.26 10.60
CA PRO A 1216 -12.11 11.55 9.54
C PRO A 1216 -11.66 11.15 8.12
N ILE A 1217 -10.78 10.15 8.02
CA ILE A 1217 -10.22 9.63 6.77
C ILE A 1217 -10.23 8.10 6.88
N SER A 1218 -10.62 7.41 5.80
CA SER A 1218 -10.64 5.94 5.76
C SER A 1218 -9.41 5.41 5.04
N SER A 1219 -8.56 4.67 5.73
CA SER A 1219 -7.43 3.93 5.17
C SER A 1219 -7.82 2.48 4.92
N ILE A 1220 -7.27 1.88 3.86
CA ILE A 1220 -7.43 0.46 3.51
C ILE A 1220 -6.02 -0.04 3.23
N GLN A 1221 -5.56 -1.06 3.96
CA GLN A 1221 -4.29 -1.73 3.68
C GLN A 1221 -4.55 -2.98 2.85
N VAL A 1222 -3.74 -3.21 1.81
CA VAL A 1222 -3.85 -4.40 0.95
C VAL A 1222 -2.54 -5.17 0.89
N ILE A 1223 -2.64 -6.51 0.83
CA ILE A 1223 -1.56 -7.43 0.51
C ILE A 1223 -1.95 -8.12 -0.80
N TYR A 1224 -1.26 -7.78 -1.88
CA TYR A 1224 -1.36 -8.49 -3.15
C TYR A 1224 -0.23 -9.51 -3.26
N GLY A 1225 -0.56 -10.78 -3.06
CA GLY A 1225 0.37 -11.88 -2.87
C GLY A 1225 -0.17 -12.88 -1.84
N ASP A 1226 0.58 -13.96 -1.61
CA ASP A 1226 0.33 -14.87 -0.49
C ASP A 1226 0.66 -14.16 0.84
N PRO A 1227 -0.31 -13.98 1.75
CA PRO A 1227 -0.07 -13.26 3.00
C PRO A 1227 0.83 -14.02 3.98
N SER A 1228 1.04 -15.33 3.76
CA SER A 1228 1.93 -16.15 4.58
C SER A 1228 3.40 -16.08 4.15
N LEU A 1229 3.72 -15.26 3.14
CA LEU A 1229 5.09 -15.09 2.64
C LEU A 1229 6.03 -14.61 3.76
N VAL A 1230 7.08 -15.40 3.99
CA VAL A 1230 8.24 -15.01 4.82
C VAL A 1230 9.31 -14.43 3.91
N ILE A 1231 9.81 -13.24 4.23
CA ILE A 1231 10.78 -12.52 3.41
C ILE A 1231 12.17 -13.16 3.52
N TYR A 1232 12.85 -13.30 2.38
CA TYR A 1232 14.20 -13.85 2.29
C TYR A 1232 15.18 -13.20 3.27
N SER A 1233 16.04 -14.01 3.89
CA SER A 1233 17.19 -13.61 4.68
C SER A 1233 18.48 -14.19 4.08
N PRO A 1234 19.62 -13.47 4.13
CA PRO A 1234 20.94 -14.01 3.75
C PRO A 1234 21.34 -15.32 4.42
N GLU A 1235 20.69 -15.69 5.53
CA GLU A 1235 20.89 -16.95 6.24
C GLU A 1235 20.27 -18.17 5.53
N TRP A 1236 19.35 -17.95 4.59
CA TRP A 1236 18.70 -19.02 3.84
C TRP A 1236 19.69 -19.75 2.94
N GLN A 1237 19.45 -21.04 2.73
CA GLN A 1237 20.25 -21.88 1.84
C GLN A 1237 19.44 -22.21 0.58
N ALA A 1238 20.09 -22.12 -0.58
CA ALA A 1238 19.46 -22.48 -1.85
C ALA A 1238 19.02 -23.96 -1.76
N PRO A 1239 17.72 -24.27 -1.84
CA PRO A 1239 17.27 -25.65 -1.81
C PRO A 1239 17.87 -26.38 -3.01
N GLU A 1240 18.37 -27.61 -2.84
CA GLU A 1240 18.97 -28.36 -3.94
C GLU A 1240 17.88 -29.03 -4.80
N PRO A 1241 17.86 -28.80 -6.13
CA PRO A 1241 16.85 -29.38 -7.01
C PRO A 1241 17.16 -30.85 -7.33
N ILE A 1242 16.13 -31.69 -7.42
CA ILE A 1242 16.23 -33.05 -7.95
C ILE A 1242 16.05 -33.09 -9.47
N ASP A 1243 16.47 -34.18 -10.12
CA ASP A 1243 16.17 -34.40 -11.54
C ASP A 1243 14.67 -34.71 -11.73
N ALA A 1244 14.17 -34.44 -12.93
CA ALA A 1244 12.75 -34.59 -13.33
C ALA A 1244 12.22 -36.03 -13.37
#